data_AF-A0A5N4AJ92-F1
#
_entry.id   AF-A0A5N4AJ92-F1
#
_cell.length_a   1.000
_cell.length_b   1.000
_cell.length_c   1.000
_cell.angle_alpha   90.00
_cell.angle_beta   90.00
_cell.angle_gamma   90.00
#
_symmetry.space_group_name_H-M   'P 1'
#
loop_
_entity.id
_entity.type
_entity.pdbx_description
1 polymer ?
#
loop_
_entity_poly.entity_id
_entity_poly.type
_entity_poly.pdbx_seq_one_letter_code
_entity_poly.pdbx_strand_id
1 'polypeptide(L)'
;MEKGRFSLLVLEPGEIYFEDFSACLIPSDTTTSNYELKKQQGRLRMCSKSLVFEPHDLNKPLIKIPLKECTILEQFKGKAKFLNKSKNVLSVSTKLYIEMFEGNIIEPYKFCGFSRFLFLLNYANIMDCLPRITQLQRASTLPAGEQADMIATIVHSRQARVRFDPLWLDLYEKVVMETQADKVTPLVLNPGRILLSSARLFFQPYNNIETYPVLKINLSSIRQIIKRRFLLRHIGLEIYSSENNTIPYIYFAFRSPADRDKLYDNLLQQSDLKLSKIEQDVMTLQWQNGYVSNYDYLLYINSLADRTINDLTQYPVFPWVVADYKSKTLDLNNPETYRDLSKPIGALNADRLQKLMERFEEMSFPKFIYGSHYSTPAFVLFYLVRFYPHYVLCLQNGRFDHPDRMFNSCEDVYRNCLTNMSDFKELIPEFYDVEQGGEFLVNSMGINLGVRFDGSKVGDVQLPPWANSPKHFIRALRDALESDYVSERLHLWIDLIFGFKQRGDEAEEAKNLFYYLCYEGSVDLDSIGDLNKRRALEVQIMEFGQIPKQLFKVPHPQRKVKGPMLRVPSVDKESEKVNEDSTSVWKSVTSLNLESTFNTHKDSVSALLITDDNNQIMSVGYDGKFKVFSISQKRQIRSANIGNMPLSSIIQLPNTNVVVIGSFDNNIVLYDLDFGKVIQTVMAHEDSVTCLAWGNELKLLASGSSDCTVKIWRSFANSDVIKPMQCLESQLDHNSQLTCLCFSPDNSLLATATDDGEIYLWSISTNLLRKKFVLHSGAVKAISFSPDGQKLVSCGSDKVFQVVDIETSMALYSKTLPSVLVSLKWQNFMLLLGSADGIIYIWDIVEVKLLHQEKAHTGAVNVVDIASEQSFVVTGGEDHTIKIWKPV
;
A
#
# COMPACT_ATOMS: atom_id res chain seq x y z
N MET A 1 -21.15 31.61 -7.35
CA MET A 1 -22.10 31.54 -6.23
C MET A 1 -21.30 31.71 -4.96
N GLU A 2 -21.66 32.65 -4.09
CA GLU A 2 -21.03 32.85 -2.79
C GLU A 2 -21.09 31.52 -2.01
N LYS A 3 -19.96 31.11 -1.41
CA LYS A 3 -19.92 29.93 -0.54
C LYS A 3 -20.92 30.16 0.61
N GLY A 4 -21.99 29.38 0.65
CA GLY A 4 -22.87 29.34 1.81
C GLY A 4 -22.13 28.73 3.01
N ARG A 5 -22.47 29.19 4.22
CA ARG A 5 -22.05 28.63 5.52
C ARG A 5 -22.62 27.23 5.76
N PHE A 6 -23.73 26.87 5.11
CA PHE A 6 -24.30 25.53 5.23
C PHE A 6 -23.47 24.49 4.48
N SER A 7 -23.14 23.40 5.18
CA SER A 7 -22.55 22.19 4.63
C SER A 7 -23.33 20.96 5.11
N LEU A 8 -23.15 19.81 4.45
CA LEU A 8 -23.79 18.56 4.87
C LEU A 8 -23.37 18.11 6.28
N LEU A 9 -22.24 18.60 6.78
CA LEU A 9 -21.74 18.31 8.14
C LEU A 9 -22.62 18.87 9.26
N VAL A 10 -23.47 19.86 8.94
CA VAL A 10 -24.41 20.47 9.89
C VAL A 10 -25.64 19.59 10.11
N LEU A 11 -25.81 18.57 9.26
CA LEU A 11 -26.90 17.62 9.33
C LEU A 11 -26.59 16.49 10.31
N GLU A 12 -27.65 15.88 10.84
CA GLU A 12 -27.48 14.69 11.68
C GLU A 12 -27.03 13.49 10.84
N PRO A 13 -26.35 12.49 11.43
CA PRO A 13 -26.07 11.23 10.73
C PRO A 13 -27.34 10.64 10.08
N GLY A 14 -27.22 10.31 8.79
CA GLY A 14 -28.33 9.80 7.97
C GLY A 14 -29.41 10.82 7.59
N GLU A 15 -29.22 12.11 7.88
CA GLU A 15 -30.08 13.19 7.38
C GLU A 15 -29.70 13.59 5.95
N ILE A 16 -30.71 13.75 5.08
CA ILE A 16 -30.51 14.00 3.64
C ILE A 16 -30.97 15.42 3.32
N TYR A 17 -30.09 16.19 2.68
CA TYR A 17 -30.43 17.48 2.11
C TYR A 17 -31.18 17.31 0.78
N PHE A 18 -32.25 18.09 0.62
CA PHE A 18 -33.19 17.93 -0.47
C PHE A 18 -33.17 19.10 -1.46
N GLU A 19 -33.63 20.28 -1.03
CA GLU A 19 -33.69 21.49 -1.86
C GLU A 19 -33.70 22.73 -0.96
N ASP A 20 -33.43 23.90 -1.53
CA ASP A 20 -33.44 25.19 -0.86
C ASP A 20 -34.43 26.18 -1.48
N PHE A 21 -34.92 27.09 -0.65
CA PHE A 21 -35.85 28.14 -1.01
C PHE A 21 -35.28 29.49 -0.61
N SER A 22 -35.32 30.49 -1.49
CA SER A 22 -35.05 31.87 -1.08
C SER A 22 -36.17 32.36 -0.17
N ALA A 23 -35.82 32.72 1.06
CA ALA A 23 -36.78 33.05 2.10
C ALA A 23 -36.31 34.26 2.92
N CYS A 24 -37.27 35.03 3.42
CA CYS A 24 -37.04 36.09 4.39
C CYS A 24 -37.60 35.64 5.74
N LEU A 25 -36.74 35.53 6.76
CA LEU A 25 -37.15 35.28 8.13
C LEU A 25 -37.66 36.60 8.75
N ILE A 26 -38.84 36.52 9.35
CA ILE A 26 -39.50 37.60 10.08
C ILE A 26 -39.60 37.16 11.55
N PRO A 27 -38.86 37.80 12.46
CA PRO A 27 -38.97 37.53 13.89
C PRO A 27 -40.39 37.77 14.43
N SER A 28 -40.79 37.02 15.46
CA SER A 28 -42.15 37.11 16.03
C SER A 28 -42.47 38.44 16.71
N ASP A 29 -41.47 39.24 17.06
CA ASP A 29 -41.54 40.56 17.71
C ASP A 29 -41.51 41.73 16.70
N THR A 30 -41.81 41.45 15.42
CA THR A 30 -41.83 42.43 14.34
C THR A 30 -43.15 43.20 14.31
N THR A 31 -43.07 44.54 14.35
CA THR A 31 -44.16 45.50 14.17
C THR A 31 -44.04 46.21 12.82
N THR A 32 -45.09 46.91 12.39
CA THR A 32 -45.12 47.63 11.10
C THR A 32 -43.98 48.67 10.97
N SER A 33 -43.48 49.22 12.08
CA SER A 33 -42.41 50.25 12.10
C SER A 33 -41.00 49.67 12.06
N ASN A 34 -40.78 48.41 12.47
CA ASN A 34 -39.45 47.79 12.56
C ASN A 34 -39.24 46.65 11.54
N TYR A 35 -40.22 46.40 10.67
CA TYR A 35 -40.18 45.34 9.66
C TYR A 35 -38.94 45.38 8.78
N GLU A 36 -38.64 46.54 8.20
CA GLU A 36 -37.48 46.70 7.31
C GLU A 36 -36.13 46.52 8.02
N LEU A 37 -36.08 46.77 9.33
CA LEU A 37 -34.87 46.62 10.16
C LEU A 37 -34.66 45.20 10.68
N LYS A 38 -35.76 44.48 10.96
CA LYS A 38 -35.70 43.14 11.59
C LYS A 38 -35.79 41.99 10.59
N LYS A 39 -36.21 42.25 9.34
CA LYS A 39 -36.29 41.20 8.32
C LYS A 39 -34.89 40.68 7.98
N GLN A 40 -34.76 39.36 7.88
CA GLN A 40 -33.50 38.71 7.56
C GLN A 40 -33.65 37.94 6.25
N GLN A 41 -32.95 38.37 5.21
CA GLN A 41 -32.90 37.62 3.95
C GLN A 41 -31.96 36.43 4.08
N GLY A 42 -32.34 35.32 3.47
CA GLY A 42 -31.54 34.10 3.51
C GLY A 42 -32.07 32.99 2.62
N ARG A 43 -31.58 31.79 2.86
CA ARG A 43 -32.04 30.55 2.23
C ARG A 43 -32.58 29.60 3.29
N LEU A 44 -33.81 29.12 3.08
CA LEU A 44 -34.41 28.05 3.86
C LEU A 44 -34.16 26.72 3.16
N ARG A 45 -33.35 25.87 3.78
CA ARG A 45 -32.96 24.55 3.27
C ARG A 45 -33.83 23.48 3.90
N MET A 46 -34.43 22.65 3.06
CA MET A 46 -35.25 21.52 3.47
C MET A 46 -34.37 20.27 3.55
N CYS A 47 -34.37 19.61 4.71
CA CYS A 47 -33.67 18.35 4.93
C CYS A 47 -34.67 17.29 5.44
N SER A 48 -34.26 16.03 5.47
CA SER A 48 -35.16 14.92 5.83
C SER A 48 -35.61 14.93 7.30
N LYS A 49 -34.81 15.50 8.20
CA LYS A 49 -35.10 15.57 9.65
C LYS A 49 -35.23 17.00 10.17
N SER A 50 -34.73 18.01 9.46
CA SER A 50 -34.72 19.41 9.91
C SER A 50 -34.95 20.42 8.79
N LEU A 51 -35.34 21.64 9.17
CA LEU A 51 -35.28 22.83 8.33
C LEU A 51 -34.10 23.70 8.77
N VAL A 52 -33.28 24.15 7.83
CA VAL A 52 -32.10 24.95 8.14
C VAL A 52 -32.19 26.30 7.44
N PHE A 53 -32.29 27.37 8.19
CA PHE A 53 -32.29 28.73 7.67
C PHE A 53 -30.90 29.35 7.78
N GLU A 54 -30.39 29.78 6.64
CA GLU A 54 -29.09 30.43 6.49
C GLU A 54 -29.31 31.90 6.12
N PRO A 55 -29.10 32.85 7.06
CA PRO A 55 -29.18 34.27 6.74
C PRO A 55 -27.96 34.72 5.93
N HIS A 56 -28.18 35.66 5.01
CA HIS A 56 -27.10 36.31 4.23
C HIS A 56 -26.17 37.14 5.12
N ASP A 57 -26.68 37.68 6.22
CA ASP A 57 -25.85 38.37 7.23
C ASP A 57 -25.01 37.36 8.01
N LEU A 58 -23.68 37.44 7.86
CA LEU A 58 -22.71 36.56 8.51
C LEU A 58 -22.69 36.73 10.03
N ASN A 59 -23.13 37.88 10.55
CA ASN A 59 -23.22 38.10 11.99
C ASN A 59 -24.39 37.34 12.63
N LYS A 60 -25.39 36.91 11.83
CA LYS A 60 -26.54 36.16 12.34
C LYS A 60 -26.29 34.67 12.32
N PRO A 61 -26.76 33.92 13.34
CA PRO A 61 -26.57 32.48 13.39
C PRO A 61 -27.37 31.77 12.29
N LEU A 62 -26.86 30.63 11.86
CA LEU A 62 -27.59 29.63 11.10
C LEU A 62 -28.56 28.92 12.06
N ILE A 63 -29.82 28.82 11.66
CA ILE A 63 -30.92 28.32 12.51
C ILE A 63 -31.35 26.95 11.99
N LYS A 64 -31.15 25.89 12.76
CA LYS A 64 -31.67 24.54 12.48
C LYS A 64 -32.88 24.25 13.36
N ILE A 65 -33.96 23.83 12.71
CA ILE A 65 -35.25 23.52 13.33
C ILE A 65 -35.52 22.03 13.11
N PRO A 66 -35.36 21.17 14.13
CA PRO A 66 -35.69 19.76 14.03
C PRO A 66 -37.19 19.56 13.78
N LEU A 67 -37.56 18.82 12.74
CA LEU A 67 -38.96 18.61 12.35
C LEU A 67 -39.75 17.84 13.42
N LYS A 68 -39.08 16.97 14.18
CA LYS A 68 -39.68 16.23 15.31
C LYS A 68 -40.18 17.17 16.43
N GLU A 69 -39.54 18.32 16.60
CA GLU A 69 -39.86 19.29 17.66
C GLU A 69 -40.84 20.39 17.21
N CYS A 70 -41.22 20.39 15.92
CA CYS A 70 -42.19 21.31 15.36
C CYS A 70 -43.61 21.01 15.89
N THR A 71 -44.23 22.00 16.54
CA THR A 71 -45.60 21.93 17.03
C THR A 71 -46.61 22.48 16.03
N ILE A 72 -46.25 23.54 15.30
CA ILE A 72 -47.09 24.17 14.28
C ILE A 72 -46.27 24.29 13.00
N LEU A 73 -46.81 23.76 11.90
CA LEU A 73 -46.26 23.90 10.57
C LEU A 73 -47.41 24.16 9.59
N GLU A 74 -47.71 25.44 9.34
CA GLU A 74 -48.86 25.83 8.52
C GLU A 74 -48.59 27.09 7.69
N GLN A 75 -49.43 27.32 6.69
CA GLN A 75 -49.50 28.62 6.01
C GLN A 75 -50.04 29.67 6.98
N PHE A 76 -49.33 30.79 7.13
CA PHE A 76 -49.77 31.88 7.99
C PHE A 76 -51.04 32.53 7.46
N LYS A 77 -52.13 32.49 8.25
CA LYS A 77 -53.45 33.06 7.91
C LYS A 77 -53.74 34.41 8.58
N GLY A 78 -52.75 35.01 9.26
CA GLY A 78 -52.92 36.23 10.05
C GLY A 78 -53.04 37.50 9.20
N LYS A 79 -53.76 38.51 9.73
CA LYS A 79 -53.93 39.84 9.11
C LYS A 79 -52.81 40.81 9.53
N ALA A 80 -51.56 40.48 9.24
CA ALA A 80 -50.45 41.41 9.47
C ALA A 80 -50.39 42.44 8.33
N LYS A 81 -50.62 43.73 8.62
CA LYS A 81 -50.73 44.82 7.62
C LYS A 81 -49.49 44.99 6.73
N PHE A 82 -48.30 44.61 7.21
CA PHE A 82 -47.02 44.69 6.49
C PHE A 82 -46.72 43.48 5.59
N LEU A 83 -47.42 42.36 5.79
CA LEU A 83 -47.33 41.16 4.94
C LEU A 83 -48.32 41.23 3.76
N ASN A 84 -48.53 42.44 3.23
CA ASN A 84 -49.65 42.79 2.37
C ASN A 84 -49.67 41.91 1.10
N LYS A 85 -50.74 41.10 0.95
CA LYS A 85 -51.08 40.21 -0.18
C LYS A 85 -50.17 38.99 -0.48
N SER A 86 -49.06 38.75 0.22
CA SER A 86 -48.24 37.56 -0.03
C SER A 86 -48.79 36.31 0.68
N LYS A 87 -49.48 35.44 -0.07
CA LYS A 87 -49.99 34.13 0.42
C LYS A 87 -48.87 33.13 0.75
N ASN A 88 -47.58 33.46 0.58
CA ASN A 88 -46.47 32.51 0.63
C ASN A 88 -45.65 32.61 1.93
N VAL A 89 -46.32 32.65 3.08
CA VAL A 89 -45.66 32.76 4.40
C VAL A 89 -45.84 31.46 5.17
N LEU A 90 -44.72 30.81 5.49
CA LEU A 90 -44.66 29.59 6.29
C LEU A 90 -44.49 29.96 7.78
N SER A 91 -45.42 29.54 8.62
CA SER A 91 -45.34 29.69 10.07
C SER A 91 -44.85 28.38 10.67
N VAL A 92 -43.68 28.43 11.33
CA VAL A 92 -43.07 27.30 12.02
C VAL A 92 -42.98 27.63 13.51
N SER A 93 -43.63 26.85 14.37
CA SER A 93 -43.42 26.91 15.82
C SER A 93 -42.75 25.62 16.27
N THR A 94 -41.71 25.75 17.08
CA THR A 94 -40.91 24.63 17.54
C THR A 94 -40.64 24.75 19.04
N LYS A 95 -40.52 23.61 19.72
CA LYS A 95 -40.10 23.56 21.13
C LYS A 95 -38.60 23.81 21.32
N LEU A 96 -37.82 23.44 20.30
CA LEU A 96 -36.37 23.50 20.31
C LEU A 96 -35.87 23.94 18.94
N TYR A 97 -34.89 24.83 18.91
CA TYR A 97 -34.13 25.15 17.71
C TYR A 97 -32.64 25.31 18.06
N ILE A 98 -31.78 25.19 17.06
CA ILE A 98 -30.34 25.17 17.24
C ILE A 98 -29.72 26.34 16.46
N GLU A 99 -28.91 27.15 17.13
CA GLU A 99 -28.15 28.25 16.54
C GLU A 99 -26.68 27.83 16.36
N MET A 100 -26.10 28.16 15.21
CA MET A 100 -24.76 27.75 14.80
C MET A 100 -24.04 28.86 14.02
N PHE A 101 -22.71 28.85 14.02
CA PHE A 101 -21.86 29.72 13.19
C PHE A 101 -22.20 31.22 13.28
N GLU A 102 -22.54 31.72 14.48
CA GLU A 102 -22.73 33.14 14.72
C GLU A 102 -21.42 33.90 14.46
N GLY A 103 -21.47 34.99 13.69
CA GLY A 103 -20.25 35.71 13.29
C GLY A 103 -19.30 34.91 12.40
N ASN A 104 -19.75 33.79 11.81
CA ASN A 104 -18.93 32.82 11.08
C ASN A 104 -17.82 32.17 11.95
N ILE A 105 -18.03 32.10 13.27
CA ILE A 105 -17.11 31.48 14.23
C ILE A 105 -17.52 30.03 14.46
N ILE A 106 -16.53 29.12 14.53
CA ILE A 106 -16.77 27.71 14.85
C ILE A 106 -16.81 27.55 16.37
N GLU A 107 -18.01 27.37 16.91
CA GLU A 107 -18.26 27.17 18.35
C GLU A 107 -19.31 26.08 18.59
N PRO A 108 -19.41 25.53 19.82
CA PRO A 108 -20.48 24.61 20.18
C PRO A 108 -21.87 25.19 19.89
N TYR A 109 -22.76 24.35 19.37
CA TYR A 109 -24.10 24.75 18.97
C TYR A 109 -24.94 25.15 20.18
N LYS A 110 -25.71 26.24 20.05
CA LYS A 110 -26.59 26.75 21.10
C LYS A 110 -27.97 26.14 20.92
N PHE A 111 -28.42 25.40 21.93
CA PHE A 111 -29.75 24.77 21.96
C PHE A 111 -30.74 25.71 22.64
N CYS A 112 -31.63 26.30 21.84
CA CYS A 112 -32.57 27.33 22.26
C CYS A 112 -33.99 26.76 22.41
N GLY A 113 -34.76 27.31 23.34
CA GLY A 113 -36.11 26.83 23.68
C GLY A 113 -37.19 27.24 22.68
N PHE A 114 -38.43 27.31 23.17
CA PHE A 114 -39.61 27.56 22.32
C PHE A 114 -39.49 28.86 21.51
N SER A 115 -39.73 28.78 20.19
CA SER A 115 -39.73 29.94 19.31
C SER A 115 -40.71 29.76 18.15
N ARG A 116 -41.12 30.91 17.58
CA ARG A 116 -41.98 30.98 16.39
C ARG A 116 -41.27 31.75 15.28
N PHE A 117 -41.09 31.09 14.15
CA PHE A 117 -40.46 31.64 12.95
C PHE A 117 -41.51 31.84 11.85
N LEU A 118 -41.45 32.99 11.18
CA LEU A 118 -42.26 33.29 10.00
C LEU A 118 -41.32 33.43 8.79
N PHE A 119 -41.43 32.52 7.82
CA PHE A 119 -40.63 32.55 6.60
C PHE A 119 -41.48 33.00 5.42
N LEU A 120 -41.15 34.16 4.85
CA LEU A 120 -41.73 34.62 3.59
C LEU A 120 -40.92 34.04 2.42
N LEU A 121 -41.53 33.20 1.59
CA LEU A 121 -40.87 32.60 0.42
C LEU A 121 -40.92 33.56 -0.77
N ASN A 122 -39.77 33.89 -1.34
CA ASN A 122 -39.65 34.91 -2.39
C ASN A 122 -40.08 34.41 -3.77
N TYR A 123 -39.62 33.22 -4.16
CA TYR A 123 -39.83 32.65 -5.51
C TYR A 123 -40.57 31.30 -5.51
N ALA A 124 -40.86 30.74 -4.33
CA ALA A 124 -41.52 29.45 -4.19
C ALA A 124 -42.97 29.62 -3.72
N ASN A 125 -43.86 28.74 -4.19
CA ASN A 125 -45.24 28.68 -3.75
C ASN A 125 -45.36 27.79 -2.50
N ILE A 126 -46.01 28.28 -1.46
CA ILE A 126 -46.20 27.52 -0.22
C ILE A 126 -47.06 26.27 -0.44
N MET A 127 -47.96 26.28 -1.43
CA MET A 127 -48.81 25.14 -1.77
C MET A 127 -48.01 23.92 -2.23
N ASP A 128 -46.82 24.12 -2.80
CA ASP A 128 -45.95 23.04 -3.27
C ASP A 128 -44.95 22.59 -2.18
N CYS A 129 -44.51 23.54 -1.35
CA CYS A 129 -43.50 23.34 -0.32
C CYS A 129 -44.09 22.70 0.96
N LEU A 130 -45.22 23.23 1.45
CA LEU A 130 -45.83 22.82 2.72
C LEU A 130 -46.17 21.32 2.77
N PRO A 131 -46.82 20.71 1.73
CA PRO A 131 -47.11 19.28 1.77
C PRO A 131 -45.86 18.41 1.89
N ARG A 132 -44.75 18.81 1.24
CA ARG A 132 -43.46 18.10 1.31
C ARG A 132 -42.86 18.19 2.71
N ILE A 133 -42.83 19.38 3.31
CA ILE A 133 -42.32 19.56 4.67
C ILE A 133 -43.21 18.81 5.68
N THR A 134 -44.54 18.87 5.55
CA THR A 134 -45.46 18.13 6.42
C THR A 134 -45.29 16.62 6.26
N GLN A 135 -45.01 16.10 5.07
CA GLN A 135 -44.70 14.69 4.85
C GLN A 135 -43.43 14.27 5.61
N LEU A 136 -42.37 15.08 5.55
CA LEU A 136 -41.13 14.84 6.30
C LEU A 136 -41.31 14.99 7.82
N GLN A 137 -42.17 15.91 8.25
CA GLN A 137 -42.55 16.05 9.66
C GLN A 137 -43.25 14.78 10.17
N ARG A 138 -44.20 14.23 9.39
CA ARG A 138 -44.85 12.96 9.72
C ARG A 138 -43.83 11.82 9.79
N ALA A 139 -42.93 11.73 8.81
CA ALA A 139 -41.85 10.74 8.82
C ALA A 139 -41.00 10.85 10.11
N SER A 140 -40.74 12.06 10.59
CA SER A 140 -39.96 12.32 11.81
C SER A 140 -40.66 11.91 13.11
N THR A 141 -41.95 11.61 13.08
CA THR A 141 -42.72 11.10 14.22
C THR A 141 -42.83 9.57 14.25
N LEU A 142 -42.41 8.88 13.19
CA LEU A 142 -42.45 7.42 13.09
C LEU A 142 -41.26 6.75 13.82
N PRO A 143 -41.35 5.45 14.13
CA PRO A 143 -40.20 4.65 14.55
C PRO A 143 -39.08 4.67 13.49
N ALA A 144 -37.82 4.49 13.93
CA ALA A 144 -36.65 4.65 13.07
C ALA A 144 -36.63 3.77 11.80
N GLY A 145 -37.17 2.55 11.86
CA GLY A 145 -37.31 1.66 10.72
C GLY A 145 -38.21 2.26 9.64
N GLU A 146 -39.48 2.50 9.99
CA GLU A 146 -40.50 3.07 9.10
C GLU A 146 -40.15 4.47 8.59
N GLN A 147 -39.56 5.33 9.45
CA GLN A 147 -39.09 6.65 9.06
C GLN A 147 -38.11 6.56 7.89
N ALA A 148 -37.14 5.65 8.00
CA ALA A 148 -36.11 5.52 6.99
C ALA A 148 -36.62 4.87 5.70
N ASP A 149 -37.58 3.94 5.76
CA ASP A 149 -38.22 3.38 4.56
C ASP A 149 -39.03 4.44 3.81
N MET A 150 -39.76 5.29 4.55
CA MET A 150 -40.49 6.43 3.98
C MET A 150 -39.52 7.42 3.32
N ILE A 151 -38.42 7.78 4.00
CA ILE A 151 -37.40 8.68 3.46
C ILE A 151 -36.75 8.06 2.22
N ALA A 152 -36.37 6.78 2.26
CA ALA A 152 -35.77 6.06 1.14
C ALA A 152 -36.68 6.06 -0.08
N THR A 153 -38.00 5.88 0.12
CA THR A 153 -38.99 5.94 -0.96
C THR A 153 -39.09 7.34 -1.58
N ILE A 154 -39.10 8.40 -0.75
CA ILE A 154 -39.09 9.80 -1.21
C ILE A 154 -37.82 10.09 -2.01
N VAL A 155 -36.66 9.67 -1.49
CA VAL A 155 -35.35 9.84 -2.12
C VAL A 155 -35.30 9.12 -3.46
N HIS A 156 -35.71 7.85 -3.51
CA HIS A 156 -35.74 7.06 -4.74
C HIS A 156 -36.61 7.72 -5.82
N SER A 157 -37.82 8.17 -5.46
CA SER A 157 -38.70 8.91 -6.38
C SER A 157 -38.07 10.20 -6.92
N ARG A 158 -37.26 10.89 -6.11
CA ARG A 158 -36.54 12.10 -6.54
C ARG A 158 -35.36 11.77 -7.44
N GLN A 159 -34.50 10.85 -7.03
CA GLN A 159 -33.32 10.43 -7.79
C GLN A 159 -33.70 9.86 -9.16
N ALA A 160 -34.82 9.16 -9.27
CA ALA A 160 -35.34 8.64 -10.55
C ALA A 160 -35.79 9.74 -11.54
N ARG A 161 -36.15 10.94 -11.04
CA ARG A 161 -36.56 12.07 -11.88
C ARG A 161 -35.40 12.91 -12.40
N VAL A 162 -34.26 12.88 -11.71
CA VAL A 162 -33.05 13.55 -12.18
C VAL A 162 -32.50 12.77 -13.37
N ARG A 163 -32.19 13.47 -14.46
CA ARG A 163 -31.47 12.92 -15.61
C ARG A 163 -30.20 13.73 -15.81
N PHE A 164 -29.17 13.07 -16.32
CA PHE A 164 -27.95 13.78 -16.72
C PHE A 164 -28.29 14.78 -17.83
N ASP A 165 -27.78 16.00 -17.71
CA ASP A 165 -27.98 17.04 -18.73
C ASP A 165 -26.99 16.81 -19.89
N PRO A 166 -27.46 16.43 -21.10
CA PRO A 166 -26.58 16.16 -22.24
C PRO A 166 -25.76 17.38 -22.67
N LEU A 167 -26.15 18.61 -22.29
CA LEU A 167 -25.43 19.83 -22.62
C LEU A 167 -24.03 19.92 -21.99
N TRP A 168 -23.72 19.06 -21.02
CA TRP A 168 -22.40 19.03 -20.39
C TRP A 168 -21.35 18.21 -21.15
N LEU A 169 -21.76 17.46 -22.18
CA LEU A 169 -20.91 16.68 -23.06
C LEU A 169 -20.38 17.53 -24.21
N ASP A 170 -19.16 17.28 -24.63
CA ASP A 170 -18.64 17.87 -25.87
C ASP A 170 -19.23 17.17 -27.11
N LEU A 171 -19.22 17.88 -28.26
CA LEU A 171 -19.83 17.44 -29.52
C LEU A 171 -19.38 16.04 -30.01
N TYR A 172 -18.16 15.62 -29.68
CA TYR A 172 -17.58 14.33 -30.11
C TYR A 172 -17.53 13.28 -29.00
N GLU A 173 -18.00 13.64 -27.80
CA GLU A 173 -17.90 12.81 -26.61
C GLU A 173 -19.11 11.85 -26.54
N LYS A 174 -18.83 10.54 -26.47
CA LYS A 174 -19.89 9.52 -26.42
C LYS A 174 -20.09 9.03 -24.99
N VAL A 175 -21.35 8.86 -24.58
CA VAL A 175 -21.70 8.24 -23.30
C VAL A 175 -21.43 6.74 -23.39
N VAL A 176 -20.62 6.23 -22.46
CA VAL A 176 -20.27 4.81 -22.35
C VAL A 176 -21.22 4.12 -21.37
N MET A 177 -21.39 4.71 -20.19
CA MET A 177 -22.29 4.17 -19.17
C MET A 177 -22.77 5.24 -18.18
N GLU A 178 -23.87 4.91 -17.50
CA GLU A 178 -24.45 5.72 -16.42
C GLU A 178 -24.72 4.82 -15.22
N THR A 179 -24.36 5.28 -14.02
CA THR A 179 -24.59 4.54 -12.77
C THR A 179 -24.83 5.50 -11.59
N GLN A 180 -25.24 4.96 -10.45
CA GLN A 180 -25.50 5.71 -9.22
C GLN A 180 -24.46 5.33 -8.17
N ALA A 181 -23.92 6.33 -7.47
CA ALA A 181 -22.97 6.12 -6.39
C ALA A 181 -23.01 7.31 -5.43
N ASP A 182 -22.53 7.07 -4.21
CA ASP A 182 -22.40 8.09 -3.20
C ASP A 182 -20.93 8.55 -3.16
N LYS A 183 -20.70 9.84 -3.31
CA LYS A 183 -19.38 10.43 -3.08
C LYS A 183 -19.10 10.43 -1.59
N VAL A 184 -18.02 9.76 -1.21
CA VAL A 184 -17.59 9.61 0.19
C VAL A 184 -16.64 10.76 0.53
N THR A 185 -16.94 11.44 1.62
CA THR A 185 -16.10 12.45 2.25
C THR A 185 -16.13 12.21 3.76
N PRO A 186 -15.18 12.75 4.55
CA PRO A 186 -15.16 12.53 6.00
C PRO A 186 -16.53 12.82 6.64
N LEU A 187 -17.11 11.79 7.29
CA LEU A 187 -18.44 11.78 7.93
C LEU A 187 -19.66 12.01 7.03
N VAL A 188 -19.48 12.20 5.72
CA VAL A 188 -20.57 12.61 4.82
C VAL A 188 -20.60 11.75 3.56
N LEU A 189 -21.80 11.24 3.25
CA LEU A 189 -22.13 10.61 1.98
C LEU A 189 -22.97 11.57 1.15
N ASN A 190 -22.47 11.96 -0.02
CA ASN A 190 -23.19 12.81 -0.95
C ASN A 190 -23.69 11.98 -2.14
N PRO A 191 -25.00 11.66 -2.23
CA PRO A 191 -25.51 10.80 -3.28
C PRO A 191 -25.54 11.51 -4.63
N GLY A 192 -25.14 10.81 -5.68
CA GLY A 192 -25.13 11.37 -7.02
C GLY A 192 -25.20 10.32 -8.13
N ARG A 193 -25.02 10.83 -9.34
CA ARG A 193 -25.02 10.07 -10.58
C ARG A 193 -23.66 10.20 -11.24
N ILE A 194 -23.11 9.06 -11.64
CA ILE A 194 -21.86 8.98 -12.40
C ILE A 194 -22.22 8.76 -13.86
N LEU A 195 -21.62 9.56 -14.73
CA LEU A 195 -21.64 9.32 -16.17
C LEU A 195 -20.20 9.18 -16.65
N LEU A 196 -19.90 8.06 -17.30
CA LEU A 196 -18.63 7.84 -17.98
C LEU A 196 -18.82 8.09 -19.46
N SER A 197 -17.98 8.95 -20.02
CA SER A 197 -17.88 9.15 -21.45
C SER A 197 -16.59 8.56 -22.02
N SER A 198 -16.39 8.71 -23.33
CA SER A 198 -15.14 8.33 -24.00
C SER A 198 -13.91 9.15 -23.57
N ALA A 199 -14.09 10.31 -22.93
CA ALA A 199 -12.99 11.23 -22.60
C ALA A 199 -12.97 11.71 -21.14
N ARG A 200 -14.10 11.65 -20.42
CA ARG A 200 -14.26 12.20 -19.07
C ARG A 200 -15.15 11.34 -18.18
N LEU A 201 -14.93 11.48 -16.89
CA LEU A 201 -15.82 11.01 -15.83
C LEU A 201 -16.57 12.21 -15.25
N PHE A 202 -17.88 12.12 -15.21
CA PHE A 202 -18.76 13.12 -14.63
C PHE A 202 -19.41 12.59 -13.35
N PHE A 203 -19.48 13.43 -12.33
CA PHE A 203 -20.29 13.18 -11.15
C PHE A 203 -21.26 14.34 -10.91
N GLN A 204 -22.55 14.04 -10.92
CA GLN A 204 -23.62 14.99 -10.66
C GLN A 204 -24.27 14.64 -9.31
N PRO A 205 -24.04 15.42 -8.24
CA PRO A 205 -24.77 15.28 -7.00
C PRO A 205 -26.28 15.47 -7.23
N TYR A 206 -27.13 14.77 -6.46
CA TYR A 206 -28.58 14.99 -6.52
C TYR A 206 -29.04 16.28 -5.83
N ASN A 207 -28.11 16.98 -5.18
CA ASN A 207 -28.34 18.24 -4.49
C ASN A 207 -27.47 19.36 -5.06
N ASN A 208 -27.83 20.61 -4.76
CA ASN A 208 -27.15 21.79 -5.27
C ASN A 208 -26.19 22.40 -4.24
N ILE A 209 -25.57 21.58 -3.38
CA ILE A 209 -24.72 22.11 -2.30
C ILE A 209 -23.30 22.45 -2.79
N GLU A 210 -22.79 21.70 -3.77
CA GLU A 210 -21.44 21.89 -4.26
C GLU A 210 -21.36 23.15 -5.14
N THR A 211 -20.20 23.83 -5.10
CA THR A 211 -19.95 25.06 -5.87
C THR A 211 -20.16 24.84 -7.37
N TYR A 212 -19.85 23.64 -7.84
CA TYR A 212 -20.05 23.21 -9.23
C TYR A 212 -21.18 22.18 -9.26
N PRO A 213 -22.18 22.35 -10.14
CA PRO A 213 -23.31 21.42 -10.24
C PRO A 213 -22.89 20.03 -10.73
N VAL A 214 -21.74 19.93 -11.40
CA VAL A 214 -21.17 18.69 -11.91
C VAL A 214 -19.66 18.75 -11.78
N LEU A 215 -19.10 17.69 -11.22
CA LEU A 215 -17.66 17.46 -11.19
C LEU A 215 -17.25 16.78 -12.49
N LYS A 216 -16.21 17.30 -13.14
CA LYS A 216 -15.67 16.78 -14.40
C LYS A 216 -14.22 16.38 -14.20
N ILE A 217 -13.87 15.14 -14.52
CA ILE A 217 -12.51 14.61 -14.44
C ILE A 217 -12.10 14.10 -15.82
N ASN A 218 -11.03 14.63 -16.39
CA ASN A 218 -10.51 14.15 -17.67
C ASN A 218 -9.84 12.77 -17.50
N LEU A 219 -10.16 11.80 -18.35
CA LEU A 219 -9.57 10.45 -18.24
C LEU A 219 -8.05 10.47 -18.43
N SER A 220 -7.53 11.36 -19.28
CA SER A 220 -6.10 11.56 -19.50
C SER A 220 -5.33 12.06 -18.27
N SER A 221 -6.02 12.63 -17.29
CA SER A 221 -5.43 13.14 -16.06
C SER A 221 -5.46 12.15 -14.89
N ILE A 222 -6.20 11.04 -15.04
CA ILE A 222 -6.30 10.00 -14.02
C ILE A 222 -4.98 9.22 -13.99
N ARG A 223 -4.34 9.18 -12.83
CA ARG A 223 -3.07 8.48 -12.61
C ARG A 223 -3.27 7.10 -11.99
N GLN A 224 -4.26 6.97 -11.09
CA GLN A 224 -4.49 5.74 -10.34
C GLN A 224 -5.98 5.53 -10.05
N ILE A 225 -6.41 4.27 -10.12
CA ILE A 225 -7.76 3.84 -9.76
C ILE A 225 -7.63 2.65 -8.82
N ILE A 226 -8.21 2.74 -7.63
CA ILE A 226 -8.07 1.75 -6.56
C ILE A 226 -9.45 1.26 -6.14
N LYS A 227 -9.66 -0.06 -6.14
CA LYS A 227 -10.84 -0.68 -5.54
C LYS A 227 -10.66 -0.67 -4.02
N ARG A 228 -11.66 -0.18 -3.30
CA ARG A 228 -11.66 -0.01 -1.85
C ARG A 228 -12.80 -0.79 -1.20
N ARG A 229 -12.72 -0.94 0.13
CA ARG A 229 -13.84 -1.36 0.98
C ARG A 229 -14.53 -0.15 1.57
N PHE A 230 -15.85 -0.20 1.71
CA PHE A 230 -16.62 0.76 2.48
C PHE A 230 -17.55 -0.02 3.41
N LEU A 231 -17.51 0.24 4.71
CA LEU A 231 -18.22 -0.55 5.74
C LEU A 231 -17.95 -2.06 5.62
N LEU A 232 -16.67 -2.43 5.48
CA LEU A 232 -16.21 -3.82 5.27
C LEU A 232 -16.78 -4.53 4.01
N ARG A 233 -17.44 -3.81 3.10
CA ARG A 233 -17.98 -4.34 1.84
C ARG A 233 -17.15 -3.86 0.64
N HIS A 234 -16.99 -4.72 -0.35
CA HIS A 234 -16.22 -4.46 -1.59
C HIS A 234 -16.99 -3.57 -2.58
N ILE A 235 -17.36 -2.37 -2.14
CA ILE A 235 -18.20 -1.42 -2.89
C ILE A 235 -17.54 -0.05 -3.09
N GLY A 236 -16.30 0.14 -2.65
CA GLY A 236 -15.58 1.41 -2.79
C GLY A 236 -14.76 1.50 -4.07
N LEU A 237 -14.67 2.69 -4.67
CA LEU A 237 -13.75 3.00 -5.77
C LEU A 237 -13.15 4.39 -5.59
N GLU A 238 -11.83 4.47 -5.48
CA GLU A 238 -11.08 5.72 -5.31
C GLU A 238 -10.26 6.01 -6.56
N ILE A 239 -10.33 7.25 -7.05
CA ILE A 239 -9.70 7.69 -8.29
C ILE A 239 -8.82 8.89 -7.98
N TYR A 240 -7.54 8.79 -8.32
CA TYR A 240 -6.55 9.85 -8.17
C TYR A 240 -6.23 10.47 -9.53
N SER A 241 -6.29 11.80 -9.58
CA SER A 241 -5.97 12.62 -10.73
C SER A 241 -4.68 13.41 -10.49
N SER A 242 -4.06 13.90 -11.55
CA SER A 242 -2.93 14.84 -11.43
C SER A 242 -3.32 16.12 -10.68
N GLU A 243 -2.38 16.68 -9.92
CA GLU A 243 -2.56 17.91 -9.12
C GLU A 243 -3.08 19.12 -9.91
N ASN A 244 -2.87 19.15 -11.23
CA ASN A 244 -3.35 20.23 -12.10
C ASN A 244 -4.87 20.24 -12.32
N ASN A 245 -5.61 19.23 -11.87
CA ASN A 245 -7.06 19.20 -11.96
C ASN A 245 -7.72 19.94 -10.79
N THR A 246 -8.96 20.37 -10.98
CA THR A 246 -9.81 20.94 -9.93
C THR A 246 -10.07 19.98 -8.77
N ILE A 247 -9.93 18.67 -8.99
CA ILE A 247 -10.13 17.61 -8.01
C ILE A 247 -8.96 16.63 -8.09
N PRO A 248 -8.07 16.58 -7.07
CA PRO A 248 -6.92 15.68 -7.05
C PRO A 248 -7.34 14.23 -6.80
N TYR A 249 -8.44 13.99 -6.09
CA TYR A 249 -8.96 12.64 -5.84
C TYR A 249 -10.48 12.64 -5.62
N ILE A 250 -11.12 11.51 -5.89
CA ILE A 250 -12.55 11.28 -5.60
C ILE A 250 -12.78 9.84 -5.13
N TYR A 251 -13.61 9.67 -4.10
CA TYR A 251 -13.97 8.36 -3.55
C TYR A 251 -15.48 8.11 -3.68
N PHE A 252 -15.85 6.97 -4.26
CA PHE A 252 -17.23 6.54 -4.46
C PHE A 252 -17.56 5.26 -3.69
N ALA A 253 -18.76 5.21 -3.11
CA ALA A 253 -19.39 4.01 -2.60
C ALA A 253 -20.58 3.61 -3.48
N PHE A 254 -20.59 2.37 -3.96
CA PHE A 254 -21.64 1.82 -4.83
C PHE A 254 -22.65 1.02 -4.02
N ARG A 255 -23.84 0.76 -4.60
CA ARG A 255 -24.85 -0.10 -3.97
C ARG A 255 -24.44 -1.57 -3.97
N SER A 256 -23.75 -2.01 -5.02
CA SER A 256 -23.32 -3.39 -5.22
C SER A 256 -21.87 -3.47 -5.73
N PRO A 257 -21.14 -4.56 -5.43
CA PRO A 257 -19.82 -4.80 -5.99
C PRO A 257 -19.84 -4.88 -7.53
N ALA A 258 -20.93 -5.42 -8.09
CA ALA A 258 -21.09 -5.55 -9.53
C ALA A 258 -21.13 -4.19 -10.25
N ASP A 259 -21.77 -3.17 -9.66
CA ASP A 259 -21.83 -1.84 -10.27
C ASP A 259 -20.48 -1.12 -10.22
N ARG A 260 -19.73 -1.32 -9.12
CA ARG A 260 -18.34 -0.87 -9.00
C ARG A 260 -17.46 -1.50 -10.07
N ASP A 261 -17.54 -2.82 -10.22
CA ASP A 261 -16.70 -3.57 -11.16
C ASP A 261 -17.03 -3.22 -12.60
N LYS A 262 -18.31 -3.05 -12.96
CA LYS A 262 -18.72 -2.52 -14.26
C LYS A 262 -18.09 -1.16 -14.56
N LEU A 263 -18.11 -0.20 -13.62
CA LEU A 263 -17.51 1.11 -13.84
C LEU A 263 -15.98 1.00 -14.01
N TYR A 264 -15.34 0.20 -13.15
CA TYR A 264 -13.89 -0.03 -13.21
C TYR A 264 -13.45 -0.63 -14.55
N ASP A 265 -14.13 -1.68 -15.01
CA ASP A 265 -13.79 -2.36 -16.25
C ASP A 265 -14.01 -1.45 -17.46
N ASN A 266 -15.09 -0.65 -17.48
CA ASN A 266 -15.34 0.32 -18.54
C ASN A 266 -14.34 1.48 -18.54
N LEU A 267 -13.85 1.92 -17.37
CA LEU A 267 -12.78 2.93 -17.28
C LEU A 267 -11.49 2.41 -17.92
N LEU A 268 -11.10 1.17 -17.60
CA LEU A 268 -9.87 0.56 -18.13
C LEU A 268 -9.90 0.33 -19.65
N GLN A 269 -11.08 0.21 -20.25
CA GLN A 269 -11.24 0.05 -21.69
C GLN A 269 -11.09 1.36 -22.49
N GLN A 270 -11.08 2.52 -21.83
CA GLN A 270 -10.99 3.81 -22.52
C GLN A 270 -9.56 4.12 -22.98
N SER A 271 -9.41 4.53 -24.25
CA SER A 271 -8.11 4.85 -24.86
C SER A 271 -7.39 6.03 -24.23
N ASP A 272 -8.16 6.98 -23.68
CA ASP A 272 -7.62 8.22 -23.10
C ASP A 272 -7.02 7.99 -21.71
N LEU A 273 -7.35 6.88 -21.05
CA LEU A 273 -6.84 6.54 -19.74
C LEU A 273 -5.43 5.94 -19.84
N LYS A 274 -4.43 6.69 -19.36
CA LYS A 274 -3.02 6.26 -19.35
C LYS A 274 -2.54 6.03 -17.92
N LEU A 275 -2.82 4.84 -17.39
CA LEU A 275 -2.34 4.44 -16.06
C LEU A 275 -0.88 3.98 -16.14
N SER A 276 0.00 4.62 -15.38
CA SER A 276 1.33 4.07 -15.09
C SER A 276 1.15 2.93 -14.09
N LYS A 277 1.23 1.68 -14.55
CA LYS A 277 1.28 0.52 -13.64
C LYS A 277 2.65 0.51 -12.96
N ILE A 278 2.76 1.16 -11.81
CA ILE A 278 3.81 0.78 -10.86
C ILE A 278 3.35 -0.56 -10.29
N GLU A 279 4.09 -1.63 -10.59
CA GLU A 279 3.79 -2.95 -10.05
C GLU A 279 3.94 -2.91 -8.53
N GLN A 280 2.92 -3.39 -7.80
CA GLN A 280 2.86 -3.32 -6.33
C GLN A 280 4.07 -3.98 -5.66
N ASP A 281 4.70 -4.94 -6.32
CA ASP A 281 5.79 -5.74 -5.80
C ASP A 281 7.13 -4.98 -5.77
N VAL A 282 7.25 -3.84 -6.48
CA VAL A 282 8.49 -3.06 -6.53
C VAL A 282 8.77 -2.32 -5.21
N MET A 283 7.72 -1.87 -4.53
CA MET A 283 7.84 -0.95 -3.39
C MET A 283 8.51 -1.58 -2.17
N THR A 284 8.21 -2.84 -1.83
CA THR A 284 8.82 -3.52 -0.67
C THR A 284 10.31 -3.74 -0.89
N LEU A 285 10.72 -4.12 -2.10
CA LEU A 285 12.12 -4.31 -2.45
C LEU A 285 12.88 -2.97 -2.42
N GLN A 286 12.31 -1.89 -2.98
CA GLN A 286 12.89 -0.55 -2.91
C GLN A 286 12.99 -0.01 -1.48
N TRP A 287 11.99 -0.28 -0.63
CA TRP A 287 12.01 0.08 0.79
C TRP A 287 13.10 -0.67 1.56
N GLN A 288 13.24 -1.99 1.36
CA GLN A 288 14.32 -2.77 1.94
C GLN A 288 15.71 -2.27 1.52
N ASN A 289 15.83 -1.79 0.29
CA ASN A 289 17.07 -1.22 -0.26
C ASN A 289 17.29 0.26 0.12
N GLY A 290 16.37 0.88 0.89
CA GLY A 290 16.52 2.27 1.36
C GLY A 290 16.13 3.37 0.37
N TYR A 291 15.58 3.05 -0.80
CA TYR A 291 15.13 4.04 -1.79
C TYR A 291 13.80 4.70 -1.42
N VAL A 292 12.93 3.94 -0.74
CA VAL A 292 11.66 4.43 -0.22
C VAL A 292 11.81 4.61 1.29
N SER A 293 11.35 5.76 1.81
CA SER A 293 11.39 6.06 3.25
C SER A 293 10.40 5.17 4.03
N ASN A 294 10.59 5.04 5.35
CA ASN A 294 9.64 4.30 6.20
C ASN A 294 8.24 4.91 6.11
N TYR A 295 8.15 6.25 6.13
CA TYR A 295 6.87 6.94 6.01
C TYR A 295 6.16 6.69 4.68
N ASP A 296 6.88 6.78 3.55
CA ASP A 296 6.27 6.57 2.23
C ASP A 296 5.82 5.13 2.07
N TYR A 297 6.60 4.18 2.60
CA TYR A 297 6.23 2.77 2.62
C TYR A 297 5.00 2.52 3.50
N LEU A 298 4.92 3.16 4.68
CA LEU A 298 3.75 3.08 5.55
C LEU A 298 2.49 3.66 4.90
N LEU A 299 2.59 4.80 4.20
CA LEU A 299 1.47 5.34 3.41
C LEU A 299 1.04 4.38 2.30
N TYR A 300 2.01 3.79 1.61
CA TYR A 300 1.78 2.82 0.56
C TYR A 300 1.03 1.58 1.06
N ILE A 301 1.51 0.92 2.13
CA ILE A 301 0.83 -0.28 2.67
C ILE A 301 -0.52 0.05 3.31
N ASN A 302 -0.68 1.23 3.91
CA ASN A 302 -1.99 1.71 4.38
C ASN A 302 -2.96 1.80 3.21
N SER A 303 -2.54 2.42 2.11
CA SER A 303 -3.31 2.44 0.87
C SER A 303 -3.59 1.00 0.40
N LEU A 304 -2.63 0.10 0.28
CA LEU A 304 -2.91 -1.29 -0.10
C LEU A 304 -3.95 -1.98 0.80
N ALA A 305 -3.99 -1.62 2.08
CA ALA A 305 -4.89 -2.16 3.08
C ALA A 305 -6.28 -1.49 3.12
N ASP A 306 -6.64 -0.77 2.06
CA ASP A 306 -7.87 0.01 1.88
C ASP A 306 -8.03 1.21 2.82
N ARG A 307 -6.94 1.72 3.39
CA ARG A 307 -7.00 2.94 4.21
C ARG A 307 -6.99 4.19 3.34
N THR A 308 -7.78 5.18 3.71
CA THR A 308 -7.88 6.48 3.01
C THR A 308 -8.25 7.60 3.97
N ILE A 309 -7.78 8.81 3.69
CA ILE A 309 -8.16 10.02 4.44
C ILE A 309 -9.63 10.41 4.23
N ASN A 310 -10.26 9.92 3.16
CA ASN A 310 -11.66 10.22 2.81
C ASN A 310 -12.68 9.53 3.72
N ASP A 311 -12.27 8.45 4.40
CA ASP A 311 -13.09 7.69 5.31
C ASP A 311 -12.39 7.58 6.67
N LEU A 312 -12.89 8.33 7.65
CA LEU A 312 -12.33 8.33 9.01
C LEU A 312 -12.44 6.97 9.72
N THR A 313 -13.33 6.07 9.27
CA THR A 313 -13.44 4.71 9.83
C THR A 313 -12.30 3.81 9.37
N GLN A 314 -11.63 4.20 8.28
CA GLN A 314 -10.50 3.52 7.66
C GLN A 314 -9.32 4.48 7.49
N TYR A 315 -9.13 5.39 8.45
CA TYR A 315 -8.02 6.33 8.39
C TYR A 315 -6.66 5.60 8.43
N PRO A 316 -5.63 6.09 7.71
CA PRO A 316 -4.29 5.52 7.78
C PRO A 316 -3.75 5.46 9.21
N VAL A 317 -3.01 4.40 9.51
CA VAL A 317 -2.50 4.12 10.86
C VAL A 317 -0.98 4.11 10.84
N PHE A 318 -0.38 4.79 11.81
CA PHE A 318 1.07 4.88 12.01
C PHE A 318 1.42 4.44 13.45
N PRO A 319 2.58 3.82 13.68
CA PRO A 319 2.99 3.41 15.01
C PRO A 319 3.32 4.61 15.90
N TRP A 320 3.10 4.49 17.20
CA TRP A 320 3.94 5.23 18.15
C TRP A 320 5.40 4.75 18.01
N VAL A 321 6.32 5.68 17.74
CA VAL A 321 7.76 5.37 17.60
C VAL A 321 8.53 5.77 18.85
N VAL A 322 8.36 7.01 19.31
CA VAL A 322 9.03 7.54 20.49
C VAL A 322 8.25 7.14 21.74
N ALA A 323 8.96 6.78 22.80
CA ALA A 323 8.44 6.50 24.13
C ALA A 323 8.79 7.60 25.14
N ASP A 324 9.83 8.41 24.88
CA ASP A 324 10.27 9.48 25.77
C ASP A 324 9.66 10.84 25.42
N TYR A 325 8.65 11.22 26.19
CA TYR A 325 7.99 12.53 26.12
C TYR A 325 8.33 13.44 27.31
N LYS A 326 9.28 13.04 28.18
CA LYS A 326 9.59 13.72 29.45
C LYS A 326 10.96 14.39 29.47
N SER A 327 11.94 13.82 28.79
CA SER A 327 13.32 14.33 28.81
C SER A 327 13.44 15.70 28.15
N LYS A 328 14.48 16.45 28.54
CA LYS A 328 14.81 17.76 27.94
C LYS A 328 15.44 17.64 26.55
N THR A 329 16.01 16.50 26.23
CA THR A 329 16.66 16.20 24.95
C THR A 329 16.23 14.82 24.50
N LEU A 330 15.98 14.66 23.20
CA LEU A 330 15.64 13.38 22.59
C LEU A 330 16.91 12.76 21.99
N ASP A 331 17.40 11.67 22.58
CA ASP A 331 18.58 10.95 22.07
C ASP A 331 18.14 9.76 21.21
N LEU A 332 18.24 9.93 19.89
CA LEU A 332 17.86 8.89 18.92
C LEU A 332 18.84 7.71 18.87
N ASN A 333 19.99 7.79 19.55
CA ASN A 333 20.91 6.66 19.67
C ASN A 333 20.57 5.75 20.86
N ASN A 334 19.72 6.19 21.78
CA ASN A 334 19.31 5.40 22.94
C ASN A 334 18.13 4.48 22.58
N PRO A 335 18.28 3.14 22.67
CA PRO A 335 17.18 2.21 22.46
C PRO A 335 15.96 2.45 23.35
N GLU A 336 16.14 2.97 24.57
CA GLU A 336 15.03 3.21 25.53
C GLU A 336 14.13 4.37 25.11
N THR A 337 14.59 5.24 24.20
CA THR A 337 13.79 6.32 23.63
C THR A 337 12.70 5.79 22.71
N TYR A 338 12.83 4.56 22.21
CA TYR A 338 11.90 3.96 21.26
C TYR A 338 10.91 3.02 21.94
N ARG A 339 9.72 2.96 21.35
CA ARG A 339 8.72 1.93 21.66
C ARG A 339 9.17 0.59 21.09
N ASP A 340 8.88 -0.49 21.81
CA ASP A 340 8.92 -1.85 21.28
C ASP A 340 7.87 -2.04 20.17
N LEU A 341 8.33 -2.04 18.91
CA LEU A 341 7.51 -2.20 17.71
C LEU A 341 7.00 -3.64 17.51
N SER A 342 7.54 -4.62 18.23
CA SER A 342 7.11 -6.02 18.13
C SER A 342 5.80 -6.31 18.88
N LYS A 343 5.34 -5.35 19.69
CA LYS A 343 4.16 -5.49 20.56
C LYS A 343 3.09 -4.47 20.21
N PRO A 344 1.80 -4.84 20.29
CA PRO A 344 0.70 -3.88 20.23
C PRO A 344 0.69 -2.97 21.48
N ILE A 345 0.03 -1.80 21.40
CA ILE A 345 -0.06 -0.82 22.51
C ILE A 345 -0.47 -1.50 23.81
N GLY A 346 -1.48 -2.37 23.75
CA GLY A 346 -2.03 -3.06 24.90
C GLY A 346 -1.04 -3.94 25.65
N ALA A 347 0.01 -4.43 24.97
CA ALA A 347 1.02 -5.34 25.53
C ALA A 347 2.30 -4.65 26.01
N LEU A 348 2.42 -3.32 25.85
CA LEU A 348 3.61 -2.57 26.28
C LEU A 348 3.73 -2.46 27.82
N ASN A 349 2.59 -2.45 28.53
CA ASN A 349 2.55 -2.41 29.99
C ASN A 349 2.15 -3.79 30.53
N ALA A 350 3.07 -4.46 31.23
CA ALA A 350 2.89 -5.82 31.74
C ALA A 350 1.72 -5.95 32.74
N ASP A 351 1.61 -5.01 33.69
CA ASP A 351 0.55 -5.04 34.72
C ASP A 351 -0.83 -4.89 34.09
N ARG A 352 -0.94 -4.05 33.06
CA ARG A 352 -2.19 -3.87 32.31
C ARG A 352 -2.51 -5.11 31.49
N LEU A 353 -1.50 -5.67 30.81
CA LEU A 353 -1.66 -6.85 29.98
C LEU A 353 -2.19 -8.03 30.79
N GLN A 354 -1.67 -8.23 32.00
CA GLN A 354 -2.14 -9.29 32.90
C GLN A 354 -3.65 -9.20 33.14
N LYS A 355 -4.16 -8.02 33.50
CA LYS A 355 -5.61 -7.80 33.73
C LYS A 355 -6.45 -8.01 32.48
N LEU A 356 -5.92 -7.66 31.30
CA LEU A 356 -6.60 -7.91 30.02
C LEU A 356 -6.67 -9.40 29.71
N MET A 357 -5.62 -10.15 30.04
CA MET A 357 -5.56 -11.60 29.86
C MET A 357 -6.48 -12.34 30.83
N GLU A 358 -6.56 -11.93 32.10
CA GLU A 358 -7.52 -12.48 33.06
C GLU A 358 -8.96 -12.36 32.52
N ARG A 359 -9.34 -11.18 32.00
CA ARG A 359 -10.64 -10.98 31.34
C ARG A 359 -10.81 -11.87 30.10
N PHE A 360 -9.76 -12.04 29.30
CA PHE A 360 -9.79 -12.87 28.09
C PHE A 360 -10.02 -14.36 28.42
N GLU A 361 -9.44 -14.84 29.51
CA GLU A 361 -9.61 -16.22 29.98
C GLU A 361 -11.03 -16.48 30.46
N GLU A 362 -11.62 -15.55 31.21
CA GLU A 362 -13.00 -15.63 31.75
C GLU A 362 -14.11 -15.49 30.69
N MET A 363 -13.80 -14.93 29.52
CA MET A 363 -14.79 -14.63 28.49
C MET A 363 -15.27 -15.88 27.74
N SER A 364 -16.55 -15.90 27.36
CA SER A 364 -17.10 -16.88 26.42
C SER A 364 -16.70 -16.57 24.96
N PHE A 365 -16.71 -17.58 24.09
CA PHE A 365 -16.40 -17.38 22.68
C PHE A 365 -17.47 -16.52 21.96
N PRO A 366 -17.10 -15.65 20.99
CA PRO A 366 -15.73 -15.37 20.52
C PRO A 366 -14.93 -14.45 21.46
N LYS A 367 -13.71 -14.86 21.79
CA LYS A 367 -12.82 -14.14 22.71
C LYS A 367 -12.08 -12.99 22.02
N PHE A 368 -11.78 -11.94 22.78
CA PHE A 368 -10.96 -10.81 22.32
C PHE A 368 -10.18 -10.18 23.49
N ILE A 369 -9.00 -9.65 23.21
CA ILE A 369 -8.17 -8.97 24.23
C ILE A 369 -8.58 -7.49 24.29
N TYR A 370 -8.82 -6.86 23.14
CA TYR A 370 -9.12 -5.43 23.05
C TYR A 370 -10.55 -5.17 22.57
N GLY A 371 -11.35 -4.51 23.41
CA GLY A 371 -12.73 -4.11 23.08
C GLY A 371 -12.82 -2.81 22.28
N SER A 372 -11.72 -2.05 22.20
CA SER A 372 -11.59 -0.84 21.39
C SER A 372 -10.50 -1.05 20.35
N HIS A 373 -10.71 -0.52 19.14
CA HIS A 373 -9.72 -0.56 18.08
C HIS A 373 -8.68 0.57 18.21
N TYR A 374 -7.49 0.42 17.62
CA TYR A 374 -6.43 1.43 17.67
C TYR A 374 -6.65 2.65 16.74
N SER A 375 -7.59 2.55 15.81
CA SER A 375 -7.94 3.62 14.86
C SER A 375 -9.47 3.70 14.72
N THR A 376 -10.05 4.78 15.22
CA THR A 376 -11.49 5.05 15.14
C THR A 376 -11.71 6.50 14.69
N PRO A 377 -12.87 6.85 14.11
CA PRO A 377 -13.17 8.23 13.74
C PRO A 377 -13.01 9.20 14.92
N ALA A 378 -13.42 8.77 16.12
CA ALA A 378 -13.28 9.56 17.33
C ALA A 378 -11.81 9.80 17.69
N PHE A 379 -10.92 8.83 17.49
CA PHE A 379 -9.50 8.95 17.79
C PHE A 379 -8.76 9.83 16.78
N VAL A 380 -9.09 9.72 15.50
CA VAL A 380 -8.55 10.59 14.45
C VAL A 380 -8.94 12.04 14.72
N LEU A 381 -10.23 12.29 15.00
CA LEU A 381 -10.71 13.63 15.29
C LEU A 381 -10.29 14.15 16.67
N PHE A 382 -9.97 13.27 17.62
CA PHE A 382 -9.34 13.65 18.88
C PHE A 382 -7.99 14.34 18.63
N TYR A 383 -7.17 13.82 17.71
CA TYR A 383 -5.93 14.48 17.30
C TYR A 383 -6.20 15.74 16.47
N LEU A 384 -7.12 15.66 15.52
CA LEU A 384 -7.34 16.71 14.52
C LEU A 384 -8.35 17.80 14.95
N VAL A 385 -8.79 17.85 16.21
CA VAL A 385 -9.83 18.80 16.68
C VAL A 385 -9.52 20.27 16.39
N ARG A 386 -8.24 20.66 16.40
CA ARG A 386 -7.79 22.04 16.12
C ARG A 386 -7.71 22.35 14.63
N PHE A 387 -7.57 21.33 13.80
CA PHE A 387 -7.45 21.46 12.35
C PHE A 387 -8.79 21.28 11.64
N TYR A 388 -9.61 20.34 12.10
CA TYR A 388 -10.94 20.05 11.58
C TYR A 388 -12.03 20.08 12.66
N PRO A 389 -12.26 21.24 13.32
CA PRO A 389 -13.24 21.36 14.40
C PRO A 389 -14.69 21.07 13.93
N HIS A 390 -15.00 21.31 12.66
CA HIS A 390 -16.32 21.04 12.10
C HIS A 390 -16.65 19.54 12.04
N TYR A 391 -15.66 18.67 11.80
CA TYR A 391 -15.87 17.22 11.86
C TYR A 391 -16.14 16.76 13.29
N VAL A 392 -15.46 17.34 14.29
CA VAL A 392 -15.70 17.03 15.70
C VAL A 392 -17.12 17.44 16.11
N LEU A 393 -17.53 18.66 15.76
CA LEU A 393 -18.89 19.13 16.04
C LEU A 393 -19.95 18.25 15.35
N CYS A 394 -19.70 17.78 14.13
CA CYS A 394 -20.58 16.83 13.45
C CYS A 394 -20.68 15.50 14.22
N LEU A 395 -19.55 14.90 14.58
CA LEU A 395 -19.50 13.61 15.27
C LEU A 395 -20.10 13.67 16.68
N GLN A 396 -19.92 14.78 17.40
CA GLN A 396 -20.35 14.96 18.79
C GLN A 396 -21.64 15.78 18.93
N ASN A 397 -22.49 15.81 17.90
CA ASN A 397 -23.81 16.46 17.92
C ASN A 397 -23.77 17.94 18.37
N GLY A 398 -22.79 18.68 17.86
CA GLY A 398 -22.66 20.12 18.06
C GLY A 398 -21.89 20.55 19.30
N ARG A 399 -21.23 19.62 20.00
CA ARG A 399 -20.42 19.95 21.20
C ARG A 399 -18.99 19.49 21.00
N PHE A 400 -18.07 20.12 21.72
CA PHE A 400 -16.74 19.55 21.94
C PHE A 400 -16.77 18.62 23.16
N ASP A 401 -15.77 17.76 23.27
CA ASP A 401 -15.62 16.88 24.42
C ASP A 401 -15.28 17.71 25.68
N HIS A 402 -15.37 17.06 26.84
CA HIS A 402 -14.95 17.66 28.08
C HIS A 402 -13.48 18.11 28.01
N PRO A 403 -13.13 19.35 28.42
CA PRO A 403 -11.78 19.90 28.28
C PRO A 403 -10.65 18.99 28.76
N ASP A 404 -10.84 18.29 29.89
CA ASP A 404 -9.85 17.34 30.44
C ASP A 404 -9.68 16.04 29.63
N ARG A 405 -10.65 15.67 28.78
CA ARG A 405 -10.57 14.51 27.89
C ARG A 405 -10.06 14.85 26.49
N MET A 406 -9.86 16.13 26.20
CA MET A 406 -9.34 16.58 24.91
C MET A 406 -7.84 16.31 24.78
N PHE A 407 -7.35 16.37 23.54
CA PHE A 407 -5.92 16.24 23.26
C PHE A 407 -5.18 17.49 23.78
N ASN A 408 -4.65 17.42 25.00
CA ASN A 408 -4.00 18.55 25.67
C ASN A 408 -2.47 18.45 25.68
N SER A 409 -1.93 17.23 25.81
CA SER A 409 -0.49 16.97 25.90
C SER A 409 -0.16 15.63 25.25
N CYS A 410 0.93 15.58 24.47
CA CYS A 410 1.41 14.32 23.88
C CYS A 410 1.85 13.32 24.96
N GLU A 411 2.48 13.80 26.03
CA GLU A 411 2.93 12.97 27.15
C GLU A 411 1.76 12.28 27.85
N ASP A 412 0.69 13.04 28.14
CA ASP A 412 -0.50 12.50 28.79
C ASP A 412 -1.20 11.47 27.92
N VAL A 413 -1.29 11.71 26.61
CA VAL A 413 -1.90 10.74 25.68
C VAL A 413 -1.10 9.45 25.64
N TYR A 414 0.23 9.52 25.50
CA TYR A 414 1.06 8.32 25.49
C TYR A 414 0.93 7.54 26.80
N ARG A 415 0.96 8.22 27.95
CA ARG A 415 0.74 7.62 29.27
C ARG A 415 -0.64 6.97 29.41
N ASN A 416 -1.69 7.63 28.91
CA ASN A 416 -3.05 7.09 28.92
C ASN A 416 -3.17 5.84 28.05
N CYS A 417 -2.53 5.83 26.88
CA CYS A 417 -2.45 4.65 26.00
C CYS A 417 -1.72 3.47 26.65
N LEU A 418 -0.94 3.67 27.70
CA LEU A 418 -0.25 2.60 28.45
C LEU A 418 -0.97 2.15 29.72
N THR A 419 -1.87 2.96 30.27
CA THR A 419 -2.46 2.75 31.60
C THR A 419 -3.97 2.51 31.58
N ASN A 420 -4.71 3.18 30.67
CA ASN A 420 -6.15 3.03 30.56
C ASN A 420 -6.50 1.66 29.93
N MET A 421 -7.52 0.98 30.48
CA MET A 421 -7.99 -0.35 30.04
C MET A 421 -8.78 -0.33 28.71
N SER A 422 -9.11 0.85 28.22
CA SER A 422 -9.92 1.06 27.01
C SER A 422 -9.22 1.88 25.93
N ASP A 423 -7.99 2.36 26.20
CA ASP A 423 -7.26 3.24 25.31
C ASP A 423 -6.07 2.51 24.65
N PHE A 424 -6.23 2.22 23.36
CA PHE A 424 -5.25 1.48 22.55
C PHE A 424 -4.85 2.25 21.28
N LYS A 425 -4.99 3.59 21.29
CA LYS A 425 -4.74 4.45 20.11
C LYS A 425 -3.32 4.26 19.54
N GLU A 426 -3.25 4.03 18.24
CA GLU A 426 -2.02 4.27 17.45
C GLU A 426 -2.08 5.68 16.82
N LEU A 427 -0.98 6.12 16.22
CA LEU A 427 -0.85 7.45 15.63
C LEU A 427 -1.45 7.54 14.22
N ILE A 428 -1.53 8.76 13.73
CA ILE A 428 -1.94 9.14 12.36
C ILE A 428 -0.73 9.72 11.58
N PRO A 429 -0.74 9.69 10.24
CA PRO A 429 0.40 10.15 9.43
C PRO A 429 0.87 11.59 9.71
N GLU A 430 -0.03 12.46 10.15
CA GLU A 430 0.21 13.87 10.44
C GLU A 430 1.29 14.08 11.51
N PHE A 431 1.52 13.11 12.39
CA PHE A 431 2.61 13.14 13.38
C PHE A 431 4.01 13.02 12.75
N TYR A 432 4.09 12.65 11.47
CA TYR A 432 5.33 12.43 10.71
C TYR A 432 5.39 13.22 9.40
N ASP A 433 4.38 14.05 9.13
CA ASP A 433 4.27 14.87 7.93
C ASP A 433 5.01 16.22 8.10
N VAL A 434 6.23 16.25 7.59
CA VAL A 434 7.10 17.44 7.65
C VAL A 434 6.62 18.59 6.76
N GLU A 435 5.77 18.33 5.77
CA GLU A 435 5.25 19.36 4.86
C GLU A 435 4.18 20.21 5.55
N GLN A 436 3.24 19.55 6.26
CA GLN A 436 2.22 20.23 7.06
C GLN A 436 2.79 20.89 8.32
N GLY A 437 3.93 20.41 8.83
CA GLY A 437 4.67 21.08 9.91
C GLY A 437 3.91 21.19 11.25
N GLY A 438 2.96 20.29 11.50
CA GLY A 438 2.27 20.16 12.79
C GLY A 438 1.19 21.20 13.06
N GLU A 439 0.55 21.76 12.03
CA GLU A 439 -0.54 22.74 12.18
C GLU A 439 -1.69 22.25 13.06
N PHE A 440 -1.97 20.94 13.08
CA PHE A 440 -3.01 20.35 13.92
C PHE A 440 -2.76 20.42 15.43
N LEU A 441 -1.53 20.75 15.85
CA LEU A 441 -1.16 20.94 17.26
C LEU A 441 -1.47 22.35 17.76
N VAL A 442 -1.71 23.30 16.85
CA VAL A 442 -1.87 24.73 17.15
C VAL A 442 -3.32 25.14 16.96
N ASN A 443 -3.88 25.88 17.92
CA ASN A 443 -5.21 26.46 17.82
C ASN A 443 -5.18 27.78 17.02
N SER A 444 -4.81 27.69 15.74
CA SER A 444 -4.68 28.86 14.85
C SER A 444 -6.01 29.56 14.59
N MET A 445 -7.13 28.83 14.66
CA MET A 445 -8.48 29.35 14.46
C MET A 445 -9.08 30.03 15.71
N GLY A 446 -8.38 30.03 16.85
CA GLY A 446 -8.87 30.66 18.09
C GLY A 446 -10.13 29.99 18.66
N ILE A 447 -10.27 28.68 18.47
CA ILE A 447 -11.45 27.89 18.89
C ILE A 447 -11.55 27.90 20.42
N ASN A 448 -12.75 28.12 20.95
CA ASN A 448 -13.00 27.97 22.38
C ASN A 448 -13.21 26.51 22.75
N LEU A 449 -12.15 25.86 23.25
CA LEU A 449 -12.14 24.46 23.68
C LEU A 449 -12.45 24.29 25.18
N GLY A 450 -12.80 25.37 25.88
CA GLY A 450 -13.16 25.36 27.30
C GLY A 450 -11.98 25.46 28.26
N VAL A 451 -12.26 25.16 29.53
CA VAL A 451 -11.33 25.29 30.67
C VAL A 451 -11.29 23.96 31.42
N ARG A 452 -10.09 23.51 31.74
CA ARG A 452 -9.84 22.30 32.54
C ARG A 452 -10.20 22.50 34.00
N PHE A 453 -10.31 21.40 34.75
CA PHE A 453 -10.60 21.45 36.19
C PHE A 453 -9.54 22.24 36.99
N ASP A 454 -8.29 22.26 36.54
CA ASP A 454 -7.20 23.03 37.15
C ASP A 454 -7.26 24.54 36.85
N GLY A 455 -8.26 25.00 36.08
CA GLY A 455 -8.43 26.39 35.67
C GLY A 455 -7.63 26.79 34.43
N SER A 456 -6.84 25.89 33.85
CA SER A 456 -6.10 26.15 32.61
C SER A 456 -7.02 26.12 31.40
N LYS A 457 -6.85 27.07 30.48
CA LYS A 457 -7.59 27.11 29.21
C LYS A 457 -7.01 26.11 28.23
N VAL A 458 -7.88 25.41 27.50
CA VAL A 458 -7.44 24.51 26.43
C VAL A 458 -7.12 25.33 25.18
N GLY A 459 -5.86 25.28 24.75
CA GLY A 459 -5.35 25.98 23.57
C GLY A 459 -4.48 25.06 22.72
N ASP A 460 -3.25 25.49 22.46
CA ASP A 460 -2.23 24.68 21.77
C ASP A 460 -1.90 23.42 22.58
N VAL A 461 -1.52 22.36 21.87
CA VAL A 461 -1.09 21.10 22.50
C VAL A 461 0.25 21.31 23.18
N GLN A 462 0.36 20.90 24.44
CA GLN A 462 1.61 20.90 25.17
C GLN A 462 2.58 19.89 24.55
N LEU A 463 3.70 20.40 24.06
CA LEU A 463 4.78 19.60 23.50
C LEU A 463 5.75 19.11 24.59
N PRO A 464 6.49 18.01 24.32
CA PRO A 464 7.55 17.55 25.20
C PRO A 464 8.65 18.61 25.41
N PRO A 465 9.40 18.54 26.52
CA PRO A 465 10.45 19.53 26.80
C PRO A 465 11.55 19.61 25.75
N TRP A 466 11.81 18.53 25.00
CA TRP A 466 12.76 18.50 23.89
C TRP A 466 12.24 19.17 22.60
N ALA A 467 10.96 19.50 22.52
CA ALA A 467 10.33 20.09 21.34
C ALA A 467 10.08 21.59 21.48
N ASN A 468 10.89 22.41 20.82
CA ASN A 468 10.77 23.87 20.87
C ASN A 468 9.58 24.44 20.05
N SER A 469 9.07 23.68 19.07
CA SER A 469 7.97 24.10 18.21
C SER A 469 7.25 22.89 17.61
N PRO A 470 6.00 23.04 17.13
CA PRO A 470 5.29 21.97 16.41
C PRO A 470 6.10 21.41 15.23
N LYS A 471 6.74 22.29 14.43
CA LYS A 471 7.60 21.86 13.32
C LYS A 471 8.81 21.05 13.79
N HIS A 472 9.45 21.46 14.89
CA HIS A 472 10.56 20.70 15.49
C HIS A 472 10.10 19.35 16.03
N PHE A 473 8.91 19.29 16.65
CA PHE A 473 8.31 18.06 17.13
C PHE A 473 8.07 17.06 16.00
N ILE A 474 7.43 17.48 14.91
CA ILE A 474 7.16 16.60 13.76
C ILE A 474 8.45 16.15 13.07
N ARG A 475 9.44 17.04 12.90
CA ARG A 475 10.74 16.64 12.36
C ARG A 475 11.44 15.60 13.25
N ALA A 476 11.48 15.82 14.56
CA ALA A 476 12.08 14.86 15.48
C ALA A 476 11.36 13.50 15.47
N LEU A 477 10.03 13.48 15.34
CA LEU A 477 9.28 12.23 15.16
C LEU A 477 9.59 11.58 13.80
N ARG A 478 9.71 12.36 12.72
CA ARG A 478 10.10 11.85 11.41
C ARG A 478 11.52 11.29 11.42
N ASP A 479 12.46 11.98 12.03
CA ASP A 479 13.84 11.53 12.20
C ASP A 479 13.90 10.25 13.03
N ALA A 480 13.07 10.14 14.08
CA ALA A 480 12.93 8.90 14.84
C ALA A 480 12.33 7.76 14.01
N LEU A 481 11.31 8.02 13.17
CA LEU A 481 10.70 7.03 12.29
C LEU A 481 11.68 6.54 11.21
N GLU A 482 12.52 7.42 10.68
CA GLU A 482 13.54 7.08 9.67
C GLU A 482 14.85 6.59 10.29
N SER A 483 14.93 6.50 11.62
CA SER A 483 16.14 6.06 12.29
C SER A 483 16.48 4.60 11.97
N ASP A 484 17.75 4.27 12.13
CA ASP A 484 18.27 2.93 11.96
C ASP A 484 17.55 1.93 12.88
N TYR A 485 17.31 2.32 14.14
CA TYR A 485 16.63 1.50 15.12
C TYR A 485 15.23 1.06 14.66
N VAL A 486 14.45 2.01 14.12
CA VAL A 486 13.10 1.75 13.64
C VAL A 486 13.13 1.01 12.32
N SER A 487 14.00 1.39 11.39
CA SER A 487 14.16 0.70 10.10
C SER A 487 14.41 -0.80 10.29
N GLU A 488 15.25 -1.19 11.24
CA GLU A 488 15.48 -2.60 11.56
C GLU A 488 14.24 -3.31 12.13
N ARG A 489 13.28 -2.63 12.75
CA ARG A 489 12.21 -3.25 13.55
C ARG A 489 10.80 -2.99 13.05
N LEU A 490 10.62 -2.08 12.09
CA LEU A 490 9.31 -1.66 11.59
C LEU A 490 8.51 -2.82 10.98
N HIS A 491 9.19 -3.77 10.36
CA HIS A 491 8.59 -5.00 9.82
C HIS A 491 7.78 -5.78 10.88
N LEU A 492 8.21 -5.77 12.15
CA LEU A 492 7.51 -6.44 13.25
C LEU A 492 6.17 -5.77 13.57
N TRP A 493 6.10 -4.44 13.47
CA TRP A 493 4.85 -3.71 13.63
C TRP A 493 3.92 -3.90 12.43
N ILE A 494 4.49 -3.96 11.22
CA ILE A 494 3.75 -4.29 10.00
C ILE A 494 3.12 -5.69 10.13
N ASP A 495 3.81 -6.65 10.73
CA ASP A 495 3.27 -7.99 10.98
C ASP A 495 2.03 -7.99 11.88
N LEU A 496 1.97 -7.10 12.88
CA LEU A 496 0.82 -6.94 13.76
C LEU A 496 -0.38 -6.30 13.04
N ILE A 497 -0.14 -5.27 12.23
CA ILE A 497 -1.21 -4.44 11.66
C ILE A 497 -1.68 -4.95 10.31
N PHE A 498 -0.79 -5.40 9.44
CA PHE A 498 -1.06 -5.80 8.06
C PHE A 498 -0.62 -7.23 7.73
N GLY A 499 0.23 -7.86 8.56
CA GLY A 499 0.83 -9.15 8.28
C GLY A 499 0.20 -10.32 9.01
N PHE A 500 1.01 -11.35 9.23
CA PHE A 500 0.53 -12.66 9.67
C PHE A 500 0.05 -12.68 11.12
N LYS A 501 0.52 -11.75 11.97
CA LYS A 501 0.11 -11.60 13.39
C LYS A 501 -1.17 -10.78 13.58
N GLN A 502 -1.89 -10.46 12.51
CA GLN A 502 -3.15 -9.73 12.58
C GLN A 502 -4.32 -10.62 13.06
N ARG A 503 -4.31 -11.91 12.72
CA ARG A 503 -5.41 -12.87 12.95
C ARG A 503 -4.88 -14.27 13.27
N GLY A 504 -5.75 -15.14 13.79
CA GLY A 504 -5.44 -16.53 14.09
C GLY A 504 -4.60 -16.71 15.36
N ASP A 505 -3.99 -17.89 15.50
CA ASP A 505 -3.22 -18.28 16.69
C ASP A 505 -2.02 -17.35 16.92
N GLU A 506 -1.37 -16.91 15.85
CA GLU A 506 -0.26 -15.94 15.85
C GLU A 506 -0.65 -14.59 16.47
N ALA A 507 -1.89 -14.16 16.26
CA ALA A 507 -2.41 -12.95 16.90
C ALA A 507 -2.66 -13.16 18.39
N GLU A 508 -3.08 -14.35 18.82
CA GLU A 508 -3.25 -14.66 20.25
C GLU A 508 -1.91 -14.72 20.98
N GLU A 509 -0.90 -15.31 20.36
CA GLU A 509 0.47 -15.38 20.87
C GLU A 509 1.08 -13.98 20.98
N ALA A 510 0.92 -13.15 19.94
CA ALA A 510 1.36 -11.76 19.92
C ALA A 510 0.47 -10.80 20.74
N LYS A 511 -0.58 -11.31 21.39
CA LYS A 511 -1.56 -10.54 22.18
C LYS A 511 -2.27 -9.44 21.39
N ASN A 512 -2.58 -9.69 20.13
CA ASN A 512 -3.08 -8.74 19.13
C ASN A 512 -4.52 -9.03 18.65
N LEU A 513 -5.40 -9.51 19.54
CA LEU A 513 -6.80 -9.86 19.20
C LEU A 513 -7.79 -8.75 19.58
N PHE A 514 -8.51 -8.23 18.57
CA PHE A 514 -9.54 -7.20 18.71
C PHE A 514 -10.96 -7.79 18.70
N TYR A 515 -11.96 -6.95 18.96
CA TYR A 515 -13.35 -7.35 18.88
C TYR A 515 -13.73 -7.87 17.48
N TYR A 516 -14.45 -8.99 17.41
CA TYR A 516 -14.67 -9.74 16.16
C TYR A 516 -15.34 -8.92 15.05
N LEU A 517 -16.23 -7.97 15.38
CA LEU A 517 -16.90 -7.11 14.39
C LEU A 517 -15.95 -6.17 13.64
N CYS A 518 -14.75 -5.91 14.17
CA CYS A 518 -13.76 -5.07 13.51
C CYS A 518 -13.09 -5.79 12.32
N TYR A 519 -13.18 -7.12 12.26
CA TYR A 519 -12.56 -7.93 11.20
C TYR A 519 -13.48 -8.10 10.00
N GLU A 520 -12.90 -7.99 8.81
CA GLU A 520 -13.56 -8.33 7.56
C GLU A 520 -14.01 -9.79 7.55
N GLY A 521 -15.23 -10.03 7.08
CA GLY A 521 -15.83 -11.35 6.91
C GLY A 521 -16.56 -11.89 8.15
N SER A 522 -16.47 -11.20 9.29
CA SER A 522 -17.13 -11.64 10.54
C SER A 522 -18.66 -11.57 10.48
N VAL A 523 -19.19 -10.61 9.73
CA VAL A 523 -20.64 -10.42 9.55
C VAL A 523 -20.92 -10.06 8.10
N ASP A 524 -21.79 -10.85 7.46
CA ASP A 524 -22.34 -10.49 6.15
C ASP A 524 -23.61 -9.64 6.34
N LEU A 525 -23.47 -8.33 6.20
CA LEU A 525 -24.58 -7.37 6.31
C LEU A 525 -25.69 -7.60 5.28
N ASP A 526 -25.38 -8.21 4.12
CA ASP A 526 -26.35 -8.44 3.05
C ASP A 526 -27.22 -9.68 3.31
N SER A 527 -26.74 -10.62 4.13
CA SER A 527 -27.53 -11.79 4.58
C SER A 527 -28.59 -11.44 5.65
N ILE A 528 -28.51 -10.26 6.27
CA ILE A 528 -29.38 -9.88 7.39
C ILE A 528 -30.69 -9.27 6.86
N GLY A 529 -31.79 -10.04 6.95
CA GLY A 529 -33.12 -9.58 6.53
C GLY A 529 -33.78 -8.55 7.47
N ASP A 530 -33.35 -8.47 8.74
CA ASP A 530 -33.86 -7.48 9.70
C ASP A 530 -33.11 -6.14 9.57
N LEU A 531 -33.81 -5.12 9.06
CA LEU A 531 -33.28 -3.78 8.83
C LEU A 531 -32.78 -3.09 10.11
N ASN A 532 -33.41 -3.34 11.27
CA ASN A 532 -32.99 -2.71 12.53
C ASN A 532 -31.68 -3.33 13.03
N LYS A 533 -31.58 -4.66 12.98
CA LYS A 533 -30.35 -5.38 13.34
C LYS A 533 -29.20 -5.02 12.40
N ARG A 534 -29.46 -4.92 11.10
CA ARG A 534 -28.48 -4.48 10.10
C ARG A 534 -27.94 -3.09 10.43
N ARG A 535 -28.82 -2.12 10.69
CA ARG A 535 -28.40 -0.75 11.06
C ARG A 535 -27.59 -0.70 12.35
N ALA A 536 -27.99 -1.47 13.37
CA ALA A 536 -27.24 -1.52 14.62
C ALA A 536 -25.80 -2.00 14.41
N LEU A 537 -25.60 -3.01 13.55
CA LEU A 537 -24.29 -3.52 13.19
C LEU A 537 -23.50 -2.52 12.33
N GLU A 538 -24.14 -1.85 11.36
CA GLU A 538 -23.52 -0.79 10.56
C GLU A 538 -22.99 0.35 11.45
N VAL A 539 -23.78 0.81 12.43
CA VAL A 539 -23.36 1.84 13.39
C VAL A 539 -22.19 1.35 14.24
N GLN A 540 -22.23 0.12 14.74
CA GLN A 540 -21.12 -0.46 15.50
C GLN A 540 -19.83 -0.52 14.66
N ILE A 541 -19.89 -0.95 13.40
CA ILE A 541 -18.73 -0.99 12.51
C ILE A 541 -18.17 0.42 12.26
N MET A 542 -19.04 1.43 12.16
CA MET A 542 -18.62 2.83 11.99
C MET A 542 -17.96 3.41 13.24
N GLU A 543 -18.49 3.12 14.43
CA GLU A 543 -18.01 3.71 15.69
C GLU A 543 -16.76 3.02 16.24
N PHE A 544 -16.71 1.69 16.17
CA PHE A 544 -15.66 0.89 16.82
C PHE A 544 -14.40 0.72 15.97
N GLY A 545 -14.36 1.25 14.75
CA GLY A 545 -13.22 1.18 13.85
C GLY A 545 -13.08 -0.17 13.13
N GLN A 546 -12.36 -0.17 12.02
CA GLN A 546 -12.19 -1.35 11.15
C GLN A 546 -10.73 -1.78 11.11
N ILE A 547 -10.46 -3.08 11.16
CA ILE A 547 -9.12 -3.65 11.01
C ILE A 547 -8.69 -3.53 9.52
N PRO A 548 -7.44 -3.12 9.22
CA PRO A 548 -6.96 -3.03 7.84
C PRO A 548 -7.03 -4.39 7.14
N LYS A 549 -7.04 -4.39 5.80
CA LYS A 549 -6.95 -5.65 5.04
C LYS A 549 -5.63 -6.34 5.39
N GLN A 550 -5.66 -7.65 5.65
CA GLN A 550 -4.45 -8.43 5.81
C GLN A 550 -3.76 -8.54 4.44
N LEU A 551 -2.53 -8.03 4.35
CA LEU A 551 -1.74 -8.02 3.13
C LEU A 551 -0.80 -9.22 3.07
N PHE A 552 -0.17 -9.56 4.19
CA PHE A 552 0.87 -10.59 4.25
C PHE A 552 0.44 -11.74 5.16
N LYS A 553 0.72 -12.96 4.71
CA LYS A 553 0.44 -14.20 5.47
C LYS A 553 1.71 -14.87 5.99
N VAL A 554 2.86 -14.35 5.61
CA VAL A 554 4.20 -14.75 6.06
C VAL A 554 4.85 -13.55 6.75
N PRO A 555 5.91 -13.75 7.55
CA PRO A 555 6.64 -12.66 8.19
C PRO A 555 7.09 -11.61 7.20
N HIS A 556 6.89 -10.34 7.54
CA HIS A 556 7.30 -9.24 6.69
C HIS A 556 8.84 -9.12 6.65
N PRO A 557 9.44 -8.94 5.48
CA PRO A 557 10.88 -8.77 5.35
C PRO A 557 11.39 -7.54 6.12
N GLN A 558 12.54 -7.69 6.78
CA GLN A 558 13.19 -6.60 7.50
C GLN A 558 13.77 -5.56 6.53
N ARG A 559 13.63 -4.26 6.85
CA ARG A 559 14.36 -3.19 6.16
C ARG A 559 15.78 -3.13 6.70
N LYS A 560 16.71 -2.98 5.77
CA LYS A 560 18.14 -3.06 6.05
C LYS A 560 18.73 -1.67 6.14
N VAL A 561 19.56 -1.46 7.16
CA VAL A 561 20.21 -0.19 7.46
C VAL A 561 21.61 -0.17 6.85
N LYS A 562 22.07 1.04 6.47
CA LYS A 562 23.33 1.38 5.73
C LYS A 562 23.20 1.38 4.20
N GLY A 563 22.52 2.40 3.67
CA GLY A 563 22.48 2.69 2.24
C GLY A 563 21.92 1.54 1.38
N PRO A 564 21.89 1.69 0.05
CA PRO A 564 21.55 0.58 -0.82
C PRO A 564 22.55 -0.56 -0.60
N MET A 565 22.05 -1.68 -0.05
CA MET A 565 22.82 -2.88 0.31
C MET A 565 23.68 -3.45 -0.85
N LEU A 566 23.33 -3.11 -2.07
CA LEU A 566 24.12 -3.40 -3.25
C LEU A 566 25.12 -2.26 -3.38
N ARG A 567 26.33 -2.44 -2.81
CA ARG A 567 27.45 -1.49 -2.90
C ARG A 567 27.53 -0.90 -4.32
N VAL A 568 26.99 0.30 -4.48
CA VAL A 568 27.57 1.25 -5.41
C VAL A 568 28.80 1.73 -4.65
N PRO A 569 30.02 1.64 -5.22
CA PRO A 569 31.17 2.31 -4.61
C PRO A 569 30.75 3.75 -4.34
N SER A 570 30.66 4.14 -3.07
CA SER A 570 30.47 5.53 -2.73
C SER A 570 31.73 6.25 -3.20
N VAL A 571 31.52 7.29 -4.02
CA VAL A 571 32.52 8.31 -4.28
C VAL A 571 32.77 9.01 -2.95
N ASP A 572 33.62 8.42 -2.12
CA ASP A 572 34.11 9.08 -0.93
C ASP A 572 35.01 10.21 -1.40
N LYS A 573 34.57 11.42 -1.05
CA LYS A 573 35.37 12.64 -1.16
C LYS A 573 36.67 12.43 -0.39
N GLU A 574 37.76 12.19 -1.09
CA GLU A 574 38.96 13.03 -1.11
C GLU A 574 40.12 12.26 -1.77
N SER A 575 40.66 12.87 -2.84
CA SER A 575 41.99 12.64 -3.42
C SER A 575 42.43 11.21 -3.73
N GLU A 576 42.32 10.80 -5.01
CA GLU A 576 43.45 10.47 -5.87
C GLU A 576 42.96 10.16 -7.30
N LYS A 577 43.70 10.60 -8.32
CA LYS A 577 43.36 10.39 -9.74
C LYS A 577 43.52 8.91 -10.11
N VAL A 578 42.44 8.13 -10.15
CA VAL A 578 42.41 6.81 -10.81
C VAL A 578 41.02 6.57 -11.43
N ASN A 579 41.02 6.26 -12.74
CA ASN A 579 39.99 5.70 -13.64
C ASN A 579 38.49 5.98 -13.38
N GLU A 580 37.82 6.54 -14.39
CA GLU A 580 36.35 6.64 -14.47
C GLU A 580 35.66 5.30 -14.15
N ASP A 581 34.80 5.29 -13.12
CA ASP A 581 34.15 4.11 -12.55
C ASP A 581 33.29 3.33 -13.59
N SER A 582 33.64 2.07 -13.83
CA SER A 582 32.90 1.13 -14.70
C SER A 582 31.43 0.95 -14.30
N THR A 583 31.08 1.15 -13.03
CA THR A 583 29.72 0.99 -12.49
C THR A 583 28.74 2.08 -12.96
N SER A 584 29.23 3.29 -13.24
CA SER A 584 28.41 4.41 -13.72
C SER A 584 27.92 4.19 -15.16
N VAL A 585 28.77 3.57 -16.00
CA VAL A 585 28.45 3.26 -17.41
C VAL A 585 27.24 2.34 -17.49
N TRP A 586 27.15 1.31 -16.63
CA TRP A 586 26.04 0.36 -16.67
C TRP A 586 24.68 0.94 -16.26
N LYS A 587 24.66 1.94 -15.38
CA LYS A 587 23.40 2.64 -15.02
C LYS A 587 22.85 3.50 -16.16
N SER A 588 23.73 3.89 -17.08
CA SER A 588 23.41 4.77 -18.21
C SER A 588 23.58 4.08 -19.57
N VAL A 589 23.59 2.73 -19.62
CA VAL A 589 23.78 2.00 -20.89
C VAL A 589 22.74 2.45 -21.90
N THR A 590 23.24 2.93 -23.04
CA THR A 590 22.40 3.27 -24.19
C THR A 590 22.37 2.14 -25.21
N SER A 591 23.46 1.38 -25.32
CA SER A 591 23.62 0.25 -26.23
C SER A 591 24.72 -0.70 -25.77
N LEU A 592 24.66 -1.97 -26.21
CA LEU A 592 25.79 -2.88 -26.08
C LEU A 592 26.53 -2.98 -27.41
N ASN A 593 27.82 -2.68 -27.40
CA ASN A 593 28.67 -2.89 -28.56
C ASN A 593 29.21 -4.32 -28.58
N LEU A 594 28.93 -5.04 -29.67
CA LEU A 594 29.51 -6.35 -29.94
C LEU A 594 31.00 -6.21 -30.30
N GLU A 595 31.89 -6.68 -29.43
CA GLU A 595 33.34 -6.57 -29.63
C GLU A 595 33.94 -7.75 -30.40
N SER A 596 33.43 -8.95 -30.14
CA SER A 596 33.89 -10.17 -30.79
C SER A 596 32.81 -11.25 -30.81
N THR A 597 32.88 -12.09 -31.85
CA THR A 597 32.04 -13.28 -32.00
C THR A 597 32.93 -14.45 -32.34
N PHE A 598 32.76 -15.54 -31.60
CA PHE A 598 33.46 -16.80 -31.84
C PHE A 598 32.43 -17.84 -32.32
N ASN A 599 32.67 -18.46 -33.48
CA ASN A 599 31.91 -19.65 -33.91
C ASN A 599 32.56 -20.87 -33.28
N THR A 600 31.96 -21.40 -32.22
CA THR A 600 32.67 -22.24 -31.26
C THR A 600 32.34 -23.70 -31.44
N HIS A 601 31.09 -24.11 -31.32
CA HIS A 601 30.72 -25.53 -31.29
C HIS A 601 30.04 -25.94 -32.59
N LYS A 602 29.96 -27.26 -32.85
CA LYS A 602 29.11 -27.78 -33.94
C LYS A 602 27.64 -27.83 -33.55
N ASP A 603 27.39 -27.78 -32.25
CA ASP A 603 26.08 -27.83 -31.62
C ASP A 603 25.99 -26.68 -30.59
N SER A 604 24.88 -26.51 -29.89
CA SER A 604 24.66 -25.37 -29.00
C SER A 604 25.68 -25.30 -27.86
N VAL A 605 26.04 -24.08 -27.46
CA VAL A 605 26.83 -23.82 -26.26
C VAL A 605 25.95 -24.10 -25.04
N SER A 606 26.40 -24.98 -24.13
CA SER A 606 25.62 -25.37 -22.95
C SER A 606 26.01 -24.57 -21.71
N ALA A 607 27.31 -24.41 -21.46
CA ALA A 607 27.82 -23.63 -20.33
C ALA A 607 29.12 -22.90 -20.68
N LEU A 608 29.38 -21.82 -19.93
CA LEU A 608 30.49 -20.90 -20.15
C LEU A 608 31.03 -20.41 -18.80
N LEU A 609 32.33 -20.17 -18.75
CA LEU A 609 33.02 -19.59 -17.61
C LEU A 609 34.07 -18.58 -18.07
N ILE A 610 34.14 -17.44 -17.40
CA ILE A 610 35.23 -16.47 -17.54
C ILE A 610 36.29 -16.78 -16.47
N THR A 611 37.57 -16.83 -16.86
CA THR A 611 38.67 -17.04 -15.91
C THR A 611 38.87 -15.82 -15.02
N ASP A 612 39.39 -16.02 -13.80
CA ASP A 612 39.58 -14.95 -12.80
C ASP A 612 40.45 -13.77 -13.31
N ASP A 613 41.34 -14.04 -14.26
CA ASP A 613 42.18 -13.03 -14.92
C ASP A 613 41.44 -12.21 -16.01
N ASN A 614 40.15 -12.48 -16.24
CA ASN A 614 39.30 -11.90 -17.30
C ASN A 614 39.91 -11.97 -18.71
N ASN A 615 40.86 -12.88 -18.95
CA ASN A 615 41.58 -12.96 -20.23
C ASN A 615 41.20 -14.19 -21.05
N GLN A 616 40.66 -15.23 -20.41
CA GLN A 616 40.24 -16.46 -21.08
C GLN A 616 38.75 -16.75 -20.85
N ILE A 617 38.13 -17.33 -21.88
CA ILE A 617 36.76 -17.83 -21.83
C ILE A 617 36.80 -19.32 -22.09
N MET A 618 36.13 -20.07 -21.22
CA MET A 618 35.99 -21.51 -21.32
C MET A 618 34.57 -21.86 -21.68
N SER A 619 34.39 -22.76 -22.64
CA SER A 619 33.05 -23.20 -23.05
C SER A 619 32.98 -24.71 -23.23
N VAL A 620 31.78 -25.21 -22.98
CA VAL A 620 31.37 -26.57 -23.29
C VAL A 620 30.12 -26.52 -24.15
N GLY A 621 29.94 -27.54 -24.99
CA GLY A 621 28.80 -27.63 -25.90
C GLY A 621 28.22 -29.02 -25.98
N TYR A 622 27.05 -29.13 -26.60
CA TYR A 622 26.39 -30.41 -26.85
C TYR A 622 27.11 -31.28 -27.88
N ASP A 623 28.15 -30.75 -28.53
CA ASP A 623 29.04 -31.50 -29.42
C ASP A 623 30.11 -32.35 -28.70
N GLY A 624 30.08 -32.43 -27.36
CA GLY A 624 31.00 -33.24 -26.54
C GLY A 624 32.38 -32.61 -26.36
N LYS A 625 32.56 -31.34 -26.77
CA LYS A 625 33.86 -30.66 -26.78
C LYS A 625 33.99 -29.59 -25.71
N PHE A 626 35.19 -29.50 -25.18
CA PHE A 626 35.65 -28.41 -24.32
C PHE A 626 36.58 -27.48 -25.09
N LYS A 627 36.38 -26.17 -24.99
CA LYS A 627 37.17 -25.15 -25.70
C LYS A 627 37.60 -24.01 -24.80
N VAL A 628 38.77 -23.44 -25.10
CA VAL A 628 39.32 -22.27 -24.39
C VAL A 628 39.69 -21.20 -25.42
N PHE A 629 39.26 -19.97 -25.17
CA PHE A 629 39.46 -18.80 -26.01
C PHE A 629 40.22 -17.72 -25.25
N SER A 630 41.13 -17.03 -25.93
CA SER A 630 41.78 -15.83 -25.39
C SER A 630 41.06 -14.59 -25.90
N ILE A 631 40.66 -13.71 -24.97
CA ILE A 631 40.02 -12.43 -25.27
C ILE A 631 41.05 -11.47 -25.87
N SER A 632 42.24 -11.36 -25.27
CA SER A 632 43.32 -10.48 -25.76
C SER A 632 43.78 -10.83 -27.18
N GLN A 633 43.86 -12.13 -27.50
CA GLN A 633 44.31 -12.60 -28.82
C GLN A 633 43.16 -12.84 -29.81
N LYS A 634 41.90 -12.71 -29.38
CA LYS A 634 40.67 -13.00 -30.14
C LYS A 634 40.75 -14.31 -30.93
N ARG A 635 41.29 -15.37 -30.32
CA ARG A 635 41.42 -16.71 -30.95
C ARG A 635 41.17 -17.86 -29.99
N GLN A 636 40.79 -18.99 -30.54
CA GLN A 636 40.74 -20.27 -29.83
C GLN A 636 42.16 -20.73 -29.50
N ILE A 637 42.44 -20.97 -28.22
CA ILE A 637 43.73 -21.52 -27.74
C ILE A 637 43.65 -23.05 -27.74
N ARG A 638 42.50 -23.60 -27.35
CA ARG A 638 42.37 -25.04 -27.07
C ARG A 638 41.04 -25.60 -27.52
N SER A 639 41.06 -26.85 -27.95
CA SER A 639 39.89 -27.69 -28.20
C SER A 639 40.22 -29.11 -27.78
N ALA A 640 39.49 -29.65 -26.81
CA ALA A 640 39.60 -31.01 -26.33
C ALA A 640 38.29 -31.76 -26.58
N ASN A 641 38.38 -33.03 -26.96
CA ASN A 641 37.22 -33.91 -27.06
C ASN A 641 37.12 -34.69 -25.75
N ILE A 642 36.06 -34.46 -24.98
CA ILE A 642 35.90 -35.08 -23.66
C ILE A 642 35.13 -36.39 -23.78
N GLY A 643 34.09 -36.42 -24.61
CA GLY A 643 33.25 -37.60 -24.82
C GLY A 643 32.37 -37.47 -26.06
N ASN A 644 31.54 -38.50 -26.29
CA ASN A 644 30.59 -38.53 -27.42
C ASN A 644 29.19 -38.04 -27.03
N MET A 645 28.96 -37.75 -25.75
CA MET A 645 27.69 -37.24 -25.22
C MET A 645 27.78 -35.72 -24.97
N PRO A 646 26.64 -35.02 -24.94
CA PRO A 646 26.58 -33.60 -24.61
C PRO A 646 27.20 -33.29 -23.23
N LEU A 647 27.93 -32.17 -23.15
CA LEU A 647 28.44 -31.64 -21.90
C LEU A 647 27.44 -30.62 -21.35
N SER A 648 27.18 -30.64 -20.04
CA SER A 648 26.10 -29.86 -19.42
C SER A 648 26.57 -28.59 -18.73
N SER A 649 27.64 -28.69 -17.94
CA SER A 649 28.10 -27.65 -17.04
C SER A 649 29.62 -27.69 -16.88
N ILE A 650 30.21 -26.56 -16.51
CA ILE A 650 31.66 -26.40 -16.37
C ILE A 650 31.98 -25.49 -15.19
N ILE A 651 33.02 -25.84 -14.43
CA ILE A 651 33.53 -25.04 -13.31
C ILE A 651 35.05 -25.14 -13.25
N GLN A 652 35.71 -24.02 -12.96
CA GLN A 652 37.14 -24.01 -12.63
C GLN A 652 37.35 -24.11 -11.12
N LEU A 653 38.27 -24.97 -10.70
CA LEU A 653 38.66 -25.08 -9.31
C LEU A 653 39.61 -23.93 -8.94
N PRO A 654 39.33 -23.16 -7.87
CA PRO A 654 40.10 -21.97 -7.51
C PRO A 654 41.55 -22.31 -7.16
N ASN A 655 42.47 -21.45 -7.55
CA ASN A 655 43.93 -21.60 -7.36
C ASN A 655 44.52 -22.88 -7.99
N THR A 656 43.80 -23.52 -8.92
CA THR A 656 44.29 -24.65 -9.70
C THR A 656 43.96 -24.44 -11.17
N ASN A 657 44.74 -25.10 -12.04
CA ASN A 657 44.48 -25.13 -13.46
C ASN A 657 43.60 -26.33 -13.85
N VAL A 658 42.74 -26.79 -12.94
CA VAL A 658 41.86 -27.93 -13.16
C VAL A 658 40.42 -27.46 -13.34
N VAL A 659 39.75 -28.03 -14.33
CA VAL A 659 38.36 -27.76 -14.67
C VAL A 659 37.55 -29.02 -14.46
N VAL A 660 36.37 -28.87 -13.87
CA VAL A 660 35.38 -29.93 -13.66
C VAL A 660 34.26 -29.74 -14.69
N ILE A 661 33.95 -30.81 -15.42
CA ILE A 661 32.96 -30.82 -16.50
C ILE A 661 31.90 -31.88 -16.19
N GLY A 662 30.63 -31.48 -16.22
CA GLY A 662 29.48 -32.37 -16.13
C GLY A 662 29.05 -32.84 -17.52
N SER A 663 28.62 -34.10 -17.62
CA SER A 663 28.28 -34.73 -18.89
C SER A 663 27.01 -35.59 -18.78
N PHE A 664 26.30 -35.71 -19.90
CA PHE A 664 25.07 -36.52 -20.03
C PHE A 664 25.35 -38.03 -20.12
N ASP A 665 26.62 -38.44 -20.02
CA ASP A 665 27.02 -39.85 -19.85
C ASP A 665 27.10 -40.27 -18.37
N ASN A 666 26.42 -39.52 -17.48
CA ASN A 666 26.36 -39.70 -16.03
C ASN A 666 27.68 -39.42 -15.29
N ASN A 667 28.69 -38.91 -16.00
CA ASN A 667 30.03 -38.70 -15.46
C ASN A 667 30.34 -37.23 -15.15
N ILE A 668 31.26 -37.05 -14.22
CA ILE A 668 32.01 -35.82 -13.99
C ILE A 668 33.45 -36.06 -14.44
N VAL A 669 34.00 -35.12 -15.23
CA VAL A 669 35.34 -35.20 -15.79
C VAL A 669 36.22 -34.08 -15.23
N LEU A 670 37.39 -34.45 -14.72
CA LEU A 670 38.44 -33.51 -14.31
C LEU A 670 39.44 -33.36 -15.45
N TYR A 671 39.65 -32.13 -15.89
CA TYR A 671 40.52 -31.79 -17.00
C TYR A 671 41.61 -30.82 -16.57
N ASP A 672 42.86 -31.15 -16.90
CA ASP A 672 44.03 -30.34 -16.59
C ASP A 672 44.33 -29.34 -17.72
N LEU A 673 44.37 -28.05 -17.39
CA LEU A 673 44.70 -26.99 -18.36
C LEU A 673 46.20 -26.89 -18.61
N ASP A 674 47.07 -27.24 -17.68
CA ASP A 674 48.52 -27.16 -17.88
C ASP A 674 48.96 -28.26 -18.84
N PHE A 675 48.56 -29.51 -18.56
CA PHE A 675 48.96 -30.67 -19.36
C PHE A 675 48.02 -30.96 -20.54
N GLY A 676 46.81 -30.40 -20.55
CA GLY A 676 45.85 -30.59 -21.63
C GLY A 676 45.35 -32.03 -21.77
N LYS A 677 45.09 -32.67 -20.64
CA LYS A 677 44.63 -34.06 -20.57
C LYS A 677 43.50 -34.20 -19.57
N VAL A 678 42.65 -35.19 -19.81
CA VAL A 678 41.70 -35.67 -18.80
C VAL A 678 42.50 -36.34 -17.69
N ILE A 679 42.34 -35.85 -16.47
CA ILE A 679 42.96 -36.43 -15.26
C ILE A 679 42.14 -37.66 -14.86
N GLN A 680 40.83 -37.48 -14.78
CA GLN A 680 39.91 -38.51 -14.32
C GLN A 680 38.50 -38.33 -14.87
N THR A 681 37.83 -39.46 -15.11
CA THR A 681 36.39 -39.55 -15.35
C THR A 681 35.76 -40.34 -14.19
N VAL A 682 34.71 -39.79 -13.60
CA VAL A 682 34.04 -40.34 -12.41
C VAL A 682 32.56 -40.53 -12.71
N MET A 683 32.04 -41.74 -12.57
CA MET A 683 30.60 -41.98 -12.58
C MET A 683 30.00 -41.38 -11.31
N ALA A 684 29.37 -40.22 -11.47
CA ALA A 684 28.87 -39.43 -10.36
C ALA A 684 27.42 -39.78 -10.03
N HIS A 685 26.61 -40.07 -11.04
CA HIS A 685 25.16 -40.22 -10.95
C HIS A 685 24.65 -41.44 -11.72
N GLU A 686 23.38 -41.81 -11.52
CA GLU A 686 22.72 -42.89 -12.27
C GLU A 686 22.07 -42.39 -13.58
N ASP A 687 21.92 -41.08 -13.71
CA ASP A 687 21.42 -40.38 -14.89
C ASP A 687 22.28 -39.12 -15.16
N SER A 688 21.91 -38.37 -16.20
CA SER A 688 22.62 -37.22 -16.73
C SER A 688 22.92 -36.17 -15.67
N VAL A 689 24.19 -35.75 -15.58
CA VAL A 689 24.59 -34.64 -14.71
C VAL A 689 24.11 -33.35 -15.35
N THR A 690 23.18 -32.64 -14.72
CA THR A 690 22.55 -31.43 -15.29
C THR A 690 23.26 -30.15 -14.89
N CYS A 691 23.81 -30.11 -13.68
CA CYS A 691 24.40 -28.89 -13.13
C CYS A 691 25.51 -29.19 -12.11
N LEU A 692 26.42 -28.23 -11.99
CA LEU A 692 27.52 -28.24 -11.03
C LEU A 692 27.55 -26.88 -10.32
N ALA A 693 28.01 -26.86 -9.06
CA ALA A 693 28.45 -25.64 -8.38
C ALA A 693 29.65 -25.94 -7.49
N TRP A 694 30.43 -24.91 -7.22
CA TRP A 694 31.60 -24.99 -6.36
C TRP A 694 31.51 -23.99 -5.22
N GLY A 695 31.77 -24.46 -4.01
CA GLY A 695 31.83 -23.65 -2.80
C GLY A 695 33.26 -23.34 -2.40
N ASN A 696 33.69 -22.09 -2.60
CA ASN A 696 35.09 -21.66 -2.47
C ASN A 696 35.69 -21.89 -1.06
N GLU A 697 34.96 -21.56 0.01
CA GLU A 697 35.50 -21.64 1.37
C GLU A 697 35.56 -23.08 1.89
N LEU A 698 34.53 -23.88 1.61
CA LEU A 698 34.42 -25.25 2.08
C LEU A 698 35.14 -26.26 1.17
N LYS A 699 35.60 -25.80 -0.01
CA LYS A 699 36.19 -26.63 -1.07
C LYS A 699 35.28 -27.81 -1.42
N LEU A 700 33.99 -27.52 -1.60
CA LEU A 700 32.96 -28.51 -1.90
C LEU A 700 32.53 -28.37 -3.35
N LEU A 701 32.43 -29.50 -4.06
CA LEU A 701 31.76 -29.60 -5.34
C LEU A 701 30.35 -30.15 -5.09
N ALA A 702 29.32 -29.52 -5.64
CA ALA A 702 27.98 -30.06 -5.69
C ALA A 702 27.65 -30.45 -7.13
N SER A 703 27.10 -31.66 -7.31
CA SER A 703 26.60 -32.13 -8.60
C SER A 703 25.12 -32.51 -8.51
N GLY A 704 24.32 -31.96 -9.42
CA GLY A 704 22.89 -32.26 -9.55
C GLY A 704 22.62 -33.04 -10.82
N SER A 705 21.58 -33.87 -10.78
CA SER A 705 21.28 -34.82 -11.84
C SER A 705 19.77 -34.98 -12.09
N SER A 706 19.45 -35.52 -13.27
CA SER A 706 18.12 -35.99 -13.62
C SER A 706 17.66 -37.22 -12.79
N ASP A 707 18.57 -37.85 -12.03
CA ASP A 707 18.23 -38.92 -11.08
C ASP A 707 17.54 -38.43 -9.78
N CYS A 708 17.17 -37.15 -9.72
CA CYS A 708 16.55 -36.48 -8.57
C CYS A 708 17.46 -36.38 -7.33
N THR A 709 18.79 -36.49 -7.49
CA THR A 709 19.73 -36.38 -6.37
C THR A 709 20.77 -35.28 -6.58
N VAL A 710 21.19 -34.67 -5.47
CA VAL A 710 22.39 -33.83 -5.41
C VAL A 710 23.44 -34.51 -4.56
N LYS A 711 24.64 -34.64 -5.09
CA LYS A 711 25.80 -35.22 -4.39
C LYS A 711 26.81 -34.14 -4.08
N ILE A 712 27.27 -34.12 -2.82
CA ILE A 712 28.29 -33.19 -2.34
C ILE A 712 29.61 -33.93 -2.19
N TRP A 713 30.65 -33.40 -2.82
CA TRP A 713 32.00 -33.96 -2.87
C TRP A 713 32.96 -33.01 -2.17
N ARG A 714 33.69 -33.48 -1.16
CA ARG A 714 34.74 -32.69 -0.50
C ARG A 714 36.06 -32.81 -1.26
N SER A 715 36.70 -31.67 -1.55
CA SER A 715 37.97 -31.62 -2.26
C SER A 715 39.18 -31.93 -1.37
N PHE A 716 40.20 -32.51 -2.01
CA PHE A 716 41.46 -32.92 -1.39
C PHE A 716 42.55 -31.97 -1.86
N ALA A 717 43.11 -31.20 -0.92
CA ALA A 717 44.11 -30.16 -1.17
C ALA A 717 45.47 -30.66 -1.72
N ASN A 718 45.62 -31.93 -2.13
CA ASN A 718 46.90 -32.51 -2.57
C ASN A 718 46.80 -33.65 -3.62
N SER A 719 45.61 -34.02 -4.10
CA SER A 719 45.49 -35.03 -5.17
C SER A 719 44.34 -34.67 -6.10
N ASP A 720 44.64 -34.46 -7.38
CA ASP A 720 43.70 -34.13 -8.46
C ASP A 720 42.76 -35.29 -8.84
N VAL A 721 42.33 -36.09 -7.85
CA VAL A 721 41.60 -37.35 -8.03
C VAL A 721 40.39 -37.38 -7.09
N ILE A 722 39.20 -37.55 -7.65
CA ILE A 722 37.94 -37.81 -6.94
C ILE A 722 37.77 -39.33 -6.81
N LYS A 723 37.84 -39.85 -5.59
CA LYS A 723 37.51 -41.24 -5.27
C LYS A 723 36.06 -41.34 -4.78
N PRO A 724 35.10 -41.82 -5.59
CA PRO A 724 33.67 -41.71 -5.26
C PRO A 724 33.27 -42.23 -3.87
N MET A 725 33.86 -43.33 -3.38
CA MET A 725 33.56 -43.87 -2.04
C MET A 725 34.17 -43.11 -0.87
N GLN A 726 35.15 -42.24 -1.10
CA GLN A 726 35.90 -41.55 -0.04
C GLN A 726 35.67 -40.03 -0.04
N CYS A 727 35.19 -39.49 -1.16
CA CYS A 727 35.02 -38.06 -1.38
C CYS A 727 33.57 -37.60 -1.27
N LEU A 728 32.60 -38.52 -1.36
CA LEU A 728 31.17 -38.22 -1.21
C LEU A 728 30.86 -37.94 0.27
N GLU A 729 30.45 -36.72 0.58
CA GLU A 729 30.12 -36.28 1.94
C GLU A 729 28.65 -36.48 2.26
N SER A 730 27.77 -36.16 1.31
CA SER A 730 26.31 -36.31 1.48
C SER A 730 25.59 -36.45 0.15
N GLN A 731 24.39 -37.03 0.23
CA GLN A 731 23.42 -37.10 -0.85
C GLN A 731 22.12 -36.45 -0.36
N LEU A 732 21.57 -35.57 -1.19
CA LEU A 732 20.33 -34.84 -0.96
C LEU A 732 19.31 -35.30 -1.99
N ASP A 733 18.13 -35.72 -1.53
CA ASP A 733 17.10 -36.28 -2.40
C ASP A 733 15.99 -35.25 -2.69
N HIS A 734 15.50 -35.27 -3.93
CA HIS A 734 14.45 -34.40 -4.44
C HIS A 734 13.29 -35.21 -5.02
N ASN A 735 12.13 -34.57 -5.18
CA ASN A 735 10.95 -35.23 -5.75
C ASN A 735 10.95 -35.26 -7.29
N SER A 736 11.80 -34.47 -7.91
CA SER A 736 11.81 -34.23 -9.35
C SER A 736 13.23 -33.93 -9.83
N GLN A 737 13.42 -33.95 -11.15
CA GLN A 737 14.73 -33.79 -11.78
C GLN A 737 15.32 -32.41 -11.49
N LEU A 738 16.63 -32.37 -11.25
CA LEU A 738 17.33 -31.10 -10.99
C LEU A 738 17.69 -30.39 -12.30
N THR A 739 17.43 -29.09 -12.33
CA THR A 739 17.75 -28.24 -13.48
C THR A 739 18.97 -27.36 -13.22
N CYS A 740 19.08 -26.77 -12.03
CA CYS A 740 20.20 -25.91 -11.65
C CYS A 740 20.42 -25.89 -10.13
N LEU A 741 21.62 -25.50 -9.73
CA LEU A 741 22.01 -25.36 -8.33
C LEU A 741 23.06 -24.25 -8.15
N CYS A 742 23.15 -23.68 -6.96
CA CYS A 742 24.07 -22.59 -6.64
C CYS A 742 24.37 -22.57 -5.13
N PHE A 743 25.61 -22.28 -4.75
CA PHE A 743 25.99 -22.02 -3.36
C PHE A 743 25.71 -20.57 -2.98
N SER A 744 25.37 -20.35 -1.70
CA SER A 744 25.39 -19.00 -1.15
C SER A 744 26.82 -18.45 -1.08
N PRO A 745 27.03 -17.12 -1.11
CA PRO A 745 28.36 -16.53 -1.07
C PRO A 745 29.21 -16.93 0.15
N ASP A 746 28.56 -17.18 1.29
CA ASP A 746 29.16 -17.67 2.54
C ASP A 746 29.30 -19.21 2.59
N ASN A 747 28.88 -19.93 1.55
CA ASN A 747 28.83 -21.40 1.44
C ASN A 747 28.04 -22.11 2.56
N SER A 748 27.20 -21.40 3.31
CA SER A 748 26.39 -22.00 4.38
C SER A 748 25.16 -22.74 3.85
N LEU A 749 24.66 -22.29 2.68
CA LEU A 749 23.45 -22.78 2.04
C LEU A 749 23.73 -23.23 0.60
N LEU A 750 22.96 -24.22 0.16
CA LEU A 750 22.89 -24.66 -1.22
C LEU A 750 21.44 -24.52 -1.70
N ALA A 751 21.24 -23.69 -2.73
CA ALA A 751 19.97 -23.62 -3.44
C ALA A 751 19.99 -24.62 -4.59
N THR A 752 18.88 -25.34 -4.74
CA THR A 752 18.67 -26.34 -5.79
C THR A 752 17.28 -26.12 -6.38
N ALA A 753 17.15 -26.25 -7.69
CA ALA A 753 15.89 -26.04 -8.39
C ALA A 753 15.53 -27.24 -9.26
N THR A 754 14.23 -27.41 -9.46
CA THR A 754 13.65 -28.59 -10.10
C THR A 754 12.80 -28.23 -11.33
N ASP A 755 12.54 -29.25 -12.16
CA ASP A 755 11.71 -29.13 -13.36
C ASP A 755 10.22 -28.85 -13.04
N ASP A 756 9.75 -29.20 -11.85
CA ASP A 756 8.37 -28.94 -11.40
C ASP A 756 8.16 -27.53 -10.81
N GLY A 757 9.17 -26.66 -10.85
CA GLY A 757 9.04 -25.27 -10.39
C GLY A 757 9.35 -25.06 -8.89
N GLU A 758 9.88 -26.10 -8.23
CA GLU A 758 10.23 -26.05 -6.81
C GLU A 758 11.72 -25.71 -6.59
N ILE A 759 11.99 -24.91 -5.56
CA ILE A 759 13.33 -24.54 -5.12
C ILE A 759 13.53 -24.98 -3.67
N TYR A 760 14.63 -25.66 -3.41
CA TYR A 760 15.01 -26.17 -2.10
C TYR A 760 16.27 -25.49 -1.60
N LEU A 761 16.28 -25.07 -0.33
CA LEU A 761 17.44 -24.55 0.37
C LEU A 761 17.93 -25.56 1.39
N TRP A 762 19.15 -26.04 1.19
CA TRP A 762 19.82 -27.01 2.05
C TRP A 762 20.86 -26.33 2.90
N SER A 763 20.95 -26.72 4.18
CA SER A 763 22.06 -26.33 5.04
C SER A 763 23.22 -27.29 4.83
N ILE A 764 24.38 -26.78 4.42
CA ILE A 764 25.55 -27.61 4.11
C ILE A 764 26.17 -28.22 5.38
N SER A 765 26.15 -27.49 6.50
CA SER A 765 26.71 -27.97 7.76
C SER A 765 25.93 -29.13 8.37
N THR A 766 24.61 -29.19 8.14
CA THR A 766 23.72 -30.21 8.70
C THR A 766 23.23 -31.23 7.68
N ASN A 767 23.36 -30.94 6.38
CA ASN A 767 22.76 -31.67 5.26
C ASN A 767 21.23 -31.83 5.39
N LEU A 768 20.56 -30.91 6.09
CA LEU A 768 19.11 -30.91 6.26
C LEU A 768 18.44 -29.86 5.37
N LEU A 769 17.23 -30.18 4.94
CA LEU A 769 16.36 -29.25 4.23
C LEU A 769 15.94 -28.12 5.17
N ARG A 770 16.31 -26.89 4.82
CA ARG A 770 15.92 -25.70 5.59
C ARG A 770 14.56 -25.19 5.14
N LYS A 771 14.36 -25.02 3.82
CA LYS A 771 13.14 -24.47 3.24
C LYS A 771 12.88 -25.01 1.84
N LYS A 772 11.60 -25.02 1.47
CA LYS A 772 11.09 -25.35 0.14
C LYS A 772 10.19 -24.21 -0.34
N PHE A 773 10.38 -23.78 -1.58
CA PHE A 773 9.56 -22.77 -2.25
C PHE A 773 8.91 -23.35 -3.50
N VAL A 774 7.66 -22.96 -3.77
CA VAL A 774 6.96 -23.22 -5.03
C VAL A 774 6.76 -21.86 -5.69
N LEU A 775 7.69 -21.48 -6.57
CA LEU A 775 7.77 -20.12 -7.12
C LEU A 775 7.30 -20.07 -8.57
N HIS A 776 7.57 -21.14 -9.33
CA HIS A 776 7.27 -21.20 -10.74
C HIS A 776 6.18 -22.24 -11.03
N SER A 777 5.42 -21.99 -12.10
CA SER A 777 4.41 -22.94 -12.61
C SER A 777 4.98 -23.99 -13.56
N GLY A 778 6.29 -23.92 -13.84
CA GLY A 778 7.02 -24.88 -14.64
C GLY A 778 8.52 -24.81 -14.33
N ALA A 779 9.32 -25.47 -15.16
CA ALA A 779 10.75 -25.67 -14.91
C ALA A 779 11.53 -24.39 -14.63
N VAL A 780 12.19 -24.36 -13.46
CA VAL A 780 13.17 -23.33 -13.11
C VAL A 780 14.41 -23.59 -13.95
N LYS A 781 14.87 -22.60 -14.73
CA LYS A 781 16.02 -22.77 -15.63
C LYS A 781 17.33 -22.28 -15.02
N ALA A 782 17.28 -21.23 -14.22
CA ALA A 782 18.47 -20.72 -13.54
C ALA A 782 18.12 -20.07 -12.20
N ILE A 783 19.06 -20.13 -11.26
CA ILE A 783 18.99 -19.50 -9.95
C ILE A 783 20.32 -18.82 -9.62
N SER A 784 20.27 -17.73 -8.86
CA SER A 784 21.47 -17.06 -8.35
C SER A 784 21.19 -16.40 -7.01
N PHE A 785 22.10 -16.57 -6.06
CA PHE A 785 22.08 -15.79 -4.83
C PHE A 785 22.46 -14.33 -5.10
N SER A 786 21.96 -13.46 -4.23
CA SER A 786 22.49 -12.11 -4.09
C SER A 786 23.91 -12.12 -3.55
N PRO A 787 24.71 -11.06 -3.80
CA PRO A 787 26.05 -10.94 -3.23
C PRO A 787 26.08 -10.94 -1.69
N ASP A 788 25.01 -10.50 -1.02
CA ASP A 788 24.87 -10.55 0.44
C ASP A 788 24.39 -11.92 0.96
N GLY A 789 24.01 -12.85 0.07
CA GLY A 789 23.53 -14.20 0.40
C GLY A 789 22.11 -14.28 0.99
N GLN A 790 21.38 -13.16 1.06
CA GLN A 790 20.09 -13.09 1.75
C GLN A 790 18.88 -13.13 0.81
N LYS A 791 19.08 -12.88 -0.48
CA LYS A 791 18.05 -12.97 -1.51
C LYS A 791 18.42 -14.03 -2.53
N LEU A 792 17.40 -14.59 -3.16
CA LEU A 792 17.54 -15.53 -4.27
C LEU A 792 16.74 -15.00 -5.47
N VAL A 793 17.37 -14.93 -6.64
CA VAL A 793 16.63 -14.74 -7.89
C VAL A 793 16.51 -16.09 -8.60
N SER A 794 15.33 -16.34 -9.15
CA SER A 794 15.03 -17.51 -9.97
C SER A 794 14.34 -17.09 -11.26
N CYS A 795 14.58 -17.82 -12.34
CA CYS A 795 13.85 -17.66 -13.60
C CYS A 795 13.39 -19.00 -14.16
N GLY A 796 12.28 -19.00 -14.89
CA GLY A 796 11.64 -20.24 -15.33
C GLY A 796 10.99 -20.21 -16.71
N SER A 797 10.48 -21.39 -17.06
CA SER A 797 9.76 -21.67 -18.32
C SER A 797 8.39 -20.98 -18.41
N ASP A 798 7.90 -20.47 -17.28
CA ASP A 798 6.70 -19.66 -17.17
C ASP A 798 6.92 -18.19 -17.59
N LYS A 799 8.11 -17.85 -18.09
CA LYS A 799 8.53 -16.51 -18.52
C LYS A 799 8.65 -15.52 -17.36
N VAL A 800 8.67 -16.01 -16.14
CA VAL A 800 8.75 -15.18 -14.94
C VAL A 800 10.17 -15.24 -14.38
N PHE A 801 10.65 -14.12 -13.86
CA PHE A 801 11.71 -14.15 -12.86
C PHE A 801 11.19 -13.60 -11.54
N GLN A 802 11.65 -14.18 -10.43
CA GLN A 802 11.22 -13.84 -9.08
C GLN A 802 12.41 -13.60 -8.16
N VAL A 803 12.30 -12.60 -7.29
CA VAL A 803 13.23 -12.31 -6.20
C VAL A 803 12.56 -12.69 -4.89
N VAL A 804 13.21 -13.54 -4.10
CA VAL A 804 12.68 -14.04 -2.83
C VAL A 804 13.65 -13.72 -1.70
N ASP A 805 13.09 -13.30 -0.57
CA ASP A 805 13.82 -13.17 0.69
C ASP A 805 13.97 -14.56 1.32
N ILE A 806 15.21 -15.00 1.55
CA ILE A 806 15.50 -16.35 2.04
C ILE A 806 15.04 -16.53 3.49
N GLU A 807 15.09 -15.48 4.31
CA GLU A 807 14.79 -15.56 5.74
C GLU A 807 13.29 -15.57 6.01
N THR A 808 12.52 -14.77 5.29
CA THR A 808 11.05 -14.71 5.47
C THR A 808 10.28 -15.62 4.52
N SER A 809 10.89 -16.08 3.43
CA SER A 809 10.22 -16.79 2.33
C SER A 809 9.23 -15.92 1.55
N MET A 810 9.27 -14.60 1.74
CA MET A 810 8.39 -13.69 1.00
C MET A 810 8.94 -13.47 -0.42
N ALA A 811 8.08 -13.64 -1.42
CA ALA A 811 8.36 -13.18 -2.76
C ALA A 811 8.34 -11.65 -2.77
N LEU A 812 9.52 -11.06 -2.96
CA LEU A 812 9.70 -9.60 -2.95
C LEU A 812 9.29 -9.00 -4.29
N TYR A 813 9.65 -9.65 -5.39
CA TYR A 813 9.38 -9.15 -6.73
C TYR A 813 9.12 -10.31 -7.70
N SER A 814 8.17 -10.12 -8.61
CA SER A 814 7.85 -11.08 -9.67
C SER A 814 7.52 -10.34 -10.96
N LYS A 815 8.17 -10.74 -12.06
CA LYS A 815 7.96 -10.11 -13.36
C LYS A 815 7.85 -11.11 -14.49
N THR A 816 6.75 -11.01 -15.25
CA THR A 816 6.56 -11.76 -16.48
C THR A 816 7.16 -11.02 -17.67
N LEU A 817 8.02 -11.70 -18.43
CA LEU A 817 8.63 -11.22 -19.67
C LEU A 817 7.95 -11.85 -20.89
N PRO A 818 8.14 -11.31 -22.11
CA PRO A 818 7.48 -11.82 -23.32
C PRO A 818 7.86 -13.28 -23.67
N SER A 819 9.07 -13.66 -23.28
CA SER A 819 9.75 -14.88 -23.73
C SER A 819 10.22 -15.71 -22.54
N VAL A 820 10.42 -17.01 -22.78
CA VAL A 820 10.94 -17.94 -21.75
C VAL A 820 12.35 -17.52 -21.34
N LEU A 821 12.64 -17.57 -20.05
CA LEU A 821 13.96 -17.28 -19.49
C LEU A 821 14.75 -18.57 -19.32
N VAL A 822 16.00 -18.55 -19.77
CA VAL A 822 16.86 -19.74 -19.85
C VAL A 822 18.07 -19.59 -18.94
N SER A 823 18.71 -18.42 -18.94
CA SER A 823 19.93 -18.18 -18.16
C SER A 823 19.80 -16.96 -17.27
N LEU A 824 20.51 -16.98 -16.15
CA LEU A 824 20.47 -15.91 -15.16
C LEU A 824 21.84 -15.74 -14.51
N LYS A 825 22.25 -14.48 -14.34
CA LYS A 825 23.42 -14.12 -13.54
C LYS A 825 23.14 -12.85 -12.75
N TRP A 826 23.31 -12.91 -11.42
CA TRP A 826 23.24 -11.74 -10.56
C TRP A 826 24.66 -11.32 -10.15
N GLN A 827 25.01 -10.05 -10.42
CA GLN A 827 26.21 -9.44 -9.88
C GLN A 827 25.94 -8.00 -9.41
N ASN A 828 26.18 -7.71 -8.14
CA ASN A 828 25.93 -6.39 -7.52
C ASN A 828 24.51 -5.87 -7.81
N PHE A 829 24.37 -4.66 -8.37
CA PHE A 829 23.07 -4.08 -8.70
C PHE A 829 22.45 -4.64 -9.99
N MET A 830 23.23 -5.37 -10.78
CA MET A 830 22.83 -5.80 -12.11
C MET A 830 22.35 -7.26 -12.12
N LEU A 831 21.21 -7.47 -12.76
CA LEU A 831 20.66 -8.78 -13.05
C LEU A 831 20.61 -8.98 -14.57
N LEU A 832 21.34 -9.99 -15.05
CA LEU A 832 21.38 -10.37 -16.45
C LEU A 832 20.48 -11.58 -16.68
N LEU A 833 19.59 -11.47 -17.66
CA LEU A 833 18.65 -12.53 -18.04
C LEU A 833 18.81 -12.84 -19.53
N GLY A 834 18.94 -14.12 -19.85
CA GLY A 834 18.93 -14.63 -21.22
C GLY A 834 17.59 -15.31 -21.52
N SER A 835 17.06 -15.07 -22.70
CA SER A 835 15.78 -15.65 -23.14
C SER A 835 15.93 -16.68 -24.26
N ALA A 836 14.90 -17.50 -24.43
CA ALA A 836 14.79 -18.49 -25.51
C ALA A 836 14.74 -17.85 -26.91
N ASP A 837 14.29 -16.60 -27.03
CA ASP A 837 14.22 -15.88 -28.32
C ASP A 837 15.55 -15.18 -28.70
N GLY A 838 16.61 -15.41 -27.93
CA GLY A 838 17.93 -14.83 -28.19
C GLY A 838 18.12 -13.40 -27.67
N ILE A 839 17.21 -12.92 -26.82
CA ILE A 839 17.26 -11.59 -26.23
C ILE A 839 17.97 -11.64 -24.87
N ILE A 840 18.85 -10.67 -24.61
CA ILE A 840 19.43 -10.38 -23.30
C ILE A 840 18.68 -9.20 -22.69
N TYR A 841 18.34 -9.33 -21.42
CA TYR A 841 17.80 -8.24 -20.61
C TYR A 841 18.77 -7.87 -19.49
N ILE A 842 18.98 -6.58 -19.32
CA ILE A 842 19.80 -6.00 -18.26
C ILE A 842 18.87 -5.24 -17.31
N TRP A 843 18.84 -5.67 -16.06
CA TRP A 843 17.99 -5.08 -15.02
C TRP A 843 18.82 -4.47 -13.90
N ASP A 844 18.39 -3.30 -13.44
CA ASP A 844 18.75 -2.79 -12.12
C ASP A 844 17.81 -3.42 -11.10
N ILE A 845 18.32 -4.32 -10.26
CA ILE A 845 17.53 -5.03 -9.24
C ILE A 845 17.27 -4.17 -8.00
N VAL A 846 18.00 -3.05 -7.86
CA VAL A 846 17.87 -2.13 -6.73
C VAL A 846 16.66 -1.23 -6.95
N GLU A 847 16.61 -0.60 -8.13
CA GLU A 847 15.52 0.27 -8.57
C GLU A 847 14.37 -0.52 -9.21
N VAL A 848 14.60 -1.80 -9.52
CA VAL A 848 13.67 -2.71 -10.21
C VAL A 848 13.28 -2.14 -11.57
N LYS A 849 14.29 -1.76 -12.35
CA LYS A 849 14.14 -1.09 -13.64
C LYS A 849 14.88 -1.85 -14.72
N LEU A 850 14.23 -2.04 -15.86
CA LEU A 850 14.90 -2.51 -17.07
C LEU A 850 15.83 -1.40 -17.57
N LEU A 851 17.14 -1.67 -17.59
CA LEU A 851 18.16 -0.75 -18.09
C LEU A 851 18.27 -0.85 -19.61
N HIS A 852 18.41 -2.06 -20.15
CA HIS A 852 18.60 -2.29 -21.57
C HIS A 852 18.08 -3.65 -22.03
N GLN A 853 17.70 -3.75 -23.31
CA GLN A 853 17.27 -4.97 -23.96
C GLN A 853 17.89 -5.07 -25.36
N GLU A 854 18.52 -6.21 -25.68
CA GLU A 854 19.16 -6.40 -26.97
C GLU A 854 19.03 -7.82 -27.51
N LYS A 855 18.86 -7.95 -28.83
CA LYS A 855 18.85 -9.26 -29.50
C LYS A 855 20.28 -9.71 -29.77
N ALA A 856 20.76 -10.62 -28.93
CA ALA A 856 22.12 -11.11 -28.98
C ALA A 856 22.31 -12.33 -29.88
N HIS A 857 21.37 -13.27 -29.88
CA HIS A 857 21.47 -14.54 -30.61
C HIS A 857 20.26 -14.78 -31.52
N THR A 858 20.40 -15.70 -32.47
CA THR A 858 19.28 -16.10 -33.36
C THR A 858 18.36 -17.16 -32.73
N GLY A 859 18.86 -17.92 -31.76
CA GLY A 859 18.12 -18.85 -30.90
C GLY A 859 18.37 -18.58 -29.42
N ALA A 860 18.11 -19.56 -28.54
CA ALA A 860 18.16 -19.37 -27.10
C ALA A 860 19.52 -18.88 -26.58
N VAL A 861 19.51 -17.95 -25.63
CA VAL A 861 20.71 -17.58 -24.85
C VAL A 861 20.82 -18.56 -23.68
N ASN A 862 21.59 -19.63 -23.88
CA ASN A 862 21.73 -20.72 -22.90
C ASN A 862 22.55 -20.33 -21.68
N VAL A 863 23.51 -19.41 -21.85
CA VAL A 863 24.39 -18.97 -20.77
C VAL A 863 24.73 -17.49 -20.92
N VAL A 864 24.73 -16.80 -19.79
CA VAL A 864 25.17 -15.42 -19.66
C VAL A 864 26.11 -15.34 -18.47
N ASP A 865 27.27 -14.73 -18.67
CA ASP A 865 28.22 -14.46 -17.60
C ASP A 865 28.78 -13.04 -17.73
N ILE A 866 29.33 -12.53 -16.64
CA ILE A 866 29.86 -11.16 -16.56
C ILE A 866 31.24 -11.18 -15.93
N ALA A 867 32.14 -10.40 -16.52
CA ALA A 867 33.51 -10.24 -16.01
C ALA A 867 33.50 -9.68 -14.58
N SER A 868 34.47 -10.08 -13.76
CA SER A 868 34.54 -9.70 -12.34
C SER A 868 34.54 -8.17 -12.11
N GLU A 869 35.14 -7.41 -13.02
CA GLU A 869 35.20 -5.92 -13.01
C GLU A 869 34.00 -5.25 -13.72
N GLN A 870 32.99 -6.02 -14.12
CA GLN A 870 31.85 -5.55 -14.93
C GLN A 870 32.31 -4.84 -16.22
N SER A 871 33.41 -5.26 -16.82
CA SER A 871 33.95 -4.59 -18.02
C SER A 871 33.26 -5.03 -19.31
N PHE A 872 32.78 -6.27 -19.36
CA PHE A 872 32.05 -6.85 -20.50
C PHE A 872 31.14 -8.00 -20.04
N VAL A 873 30.15 -8.31 -20.89
CA VAL A 873 29.23 -9.45 -20.74
C VAL A 873 29.52 -10.47 -21.82
N VAL A 874 29.48 -11.75 -21.48
CA VAL A 874 29.68 -12.85 -22.42
C VAL A 874 28.40 -13.68 -22.50
N THR A 875 27.98 -13.99 -23.72
CA THR A 875 26.80 -14.83 -23.97
C THR A 875 27.11 -15.99 -24.88
N GLY A 876 26.55 -17.15 -24.54
CA GLY A 876 26.60 -18.36 -25.36
C GLY A 876 25.19 -18.75 -25.81
N GLY A 877 25.04 -19.02 -27.10
CA GLY A 877 23.74 -19.26 -27.71
C GLY A 877 23.58 -20.64 -28.35
N GLU A 878 22.32 -20.96 -28.63
CA GLU A 878 21.91 -22.09 -29.46
C GLU A 878 22.43 -21.99 -30.90
N ASP A 879 22.72 -20.77 -31.35
CA ASP A 879 23.30 -20.48 -32.67
C ASP A 879 24.79 -20.83 -32.82
N HIS A 880 25.32 -21.61 -31.88
CA HIS A 880 26.70 -22.12 -31.86
C HIS A 880 27.77 -21.03 -31.70
N THR A 881 27.37 -19.83 -31.28
CA THR A 881 28.28 -18.70 -31.12
C THR A 881 28.46 -18.28 -29.66
N ILE A 882 29.64 -17.73 -29.38
CA ILE A 882 29.93 -16.99 -28.16
C ILE A 882 30.16 -15.52 -28.55
N LYS A 883 29.50 -14.60 -27.86
CA LYS A 883 29.56 -13.16 -28.13
C LYS A 883 30.02 -12.40 -26.90
N ILE A 884 30.89 -11.41 -27.12
CA ILE A 884 31.37 -10.50 -26.07
C ILE A 884 30.81 -9.11 -26.31
N TRP A 885 30.18 -8.55 -25.29
CA TRP A 885 29.46 -7.29 -25.30
C TRP A 885 30.09 -6.30 -24.34
N LYS A 886 30.32 -5.06 -24.80
CA LYS A 886 30.76 -3.94 -23.96
C LYS A 886 29.66 -2.89 -23.85
N PRO A 887 29.41 -2.33 -22.66
CA PRO A 887 28.44 -1.25 -22.49
C PRO A 887 28.98 0.05 -23.10
N VAL A 888 28.06 0.88 -23.62
CA VAL A 888 28.34 2.25 -24.12
C VAL A 888 27.40 3.28 -23.53
#